data_AF-I1CAK7-F1
#
_entry.id   AF-I1CAK7-F1
#
_cell.length_a   1.000
_cell.length_b   1.000
_cell.length_c   1.000
_cell.angle_alpha   90.00
_cell.angle_beta   90.00
_cell.angle_gamma   90.00
#
_symmetry.space_group_name_H-M   'P 1'
#
loop_
_entity.id
_entity.type
_entity.pdbx_description
1 polymer ?
#
loop_
_entity_poly.entity_id
_entity_poly.type
_entity_poly.pdbx_seq_one_letter_code
_entity_poly.pdbx_strand_id
1 'polypeptide(L)'
;MVFDVEVLMSEGKYPTMAVAASEEAWYSWTSPYVLNTTKSKEQLIPFGKFDNERIIVGHNVGYDRARIAEEYSKSGTNIKFVDTMSLHIAVSGLCSQQRPAWSAELKRRDHDVLEEKVEMGVTNVGAPSFFDVSSLNSLKDVAKFHCKSVFPKFRKNCPHPVSFAGMLHMGSSFLTVTERWEDYLSKSSGKHKELSDMLDIKLRDLAEKARVLVNDPEVWQSDPWLSQLDWFVNPRQRKLKGQPKWYKDAYDTKTETLKISTRSRIAPILLRLKWQGYPLHHLSSFGWCYKIPNSEAAEDQIKKSVLNDEKFYYLKVPHKDGADANCGNPLAKGYIGSFEDKILTSEYEAAKAALELNAMSAYWISSRERILNQFVVWDSNLCVDMNLPKKEKGKYGIILPQMVTMGTITRRAVERTWLTASNAKKNRIGSELKSMVQAPEGYKIVGADVDSEELWISSIIGDAQFGFHGATALGWMTLQGSKSEGTDLHSKTANILGISRDKAKIFNYARIYGAGVKYATSLLLQYSQGMDQQTAEKRAAELYSNTKGEKEHSKNNVFKRPFWHGGSESYMFNALEDIALSKEPRTPVLGCSITDALKPRYTGSQFLTSRVNWVVQSSGVDYLHLLIVSMGHLIKRYGIDARFMLSVHDEVRYLTTEKDQHRTALALQIANVWTRALFSYKLGIHNLPQSVAFFSAVDIDHVLRKEPNMPCLTPSNEERISEGISCNLQDTIRALEADSEFQECLLGDPAKSAETNVDEKVVEDLVKS
;
A
#
# COMPACT_ATOMS: atom_id res chain seq x y z
N MET A 1 -27.60 -4.48 -14.76
CA MET A 1 -27.16 -5.71 -15.46
C MET A 1 -25.99 -6.30 -14.68
N VAL A 2 -25.89 -7.63 -14.60
CA VAL A 2 -24.76 -8.37 -14.02
C VAL A 2 -23.83 -8.81 -15.15
N PHE A 3 -22.52 -8.76 -14.92
CA PHE A 3 -21.51 -9.09 -15.93
C PHE A 3 -20.33 -9.85 -15.32
N ASP A 4 -19.80 -10.82 -16.06
CA ASP A 4 -18.68 -11.68 -15.65
C ASP A 4 -17.87 -12.15 -16.88
N VAL A 5 -16.54 -12.30 -16.73
CA VAL A 5 -15.62 -12.61 -17.84
C VAL A 5 -14.68 -13.77 -17.50
N GLU A 6 -14.57 -14.72 -18.43
CA GLU A 6 -13.64 -15.84 -18.35
C GLU A 6 -12.49 -15.70 -19.35
N VAL A 7 -11.28 -16.08 -18.91
CA VAL A 7 -10.03 -15.98 -19.68
C VAL A 7 -9.30 -17.31 -19.65
N LEU A 8 -9.01 -17.87 -20.83
CA LEU A 8 -8.14 -19.03 -20.97
C LEU A 8 -6.67 -18.60 -20.86
N MET A 9 -6.13 -18.67 -19.64
CA MET A 9 -4.79 -18.16 -19.30
C MET A 9 -3.64 -18.76 -20.13
N SER A 10 -3.80 -19.97 -20.67
CA SER A 10 -2.80 -20.60 -21.55
C SER A 10 -2.71 -19.93 -22.92
N GLU A 11 -3.77 -19.26 -23.37
CA GLU A 11 -3.84 -18.64 -24.70
C GLU A 11 -3.50 -17.15 -24.69
N GLY A 12 -3.71 -16.46 -23.57
CA GLY A 12 -3.41 -15.03 -23.41
C GLY A 12 -4.14 -14.39 -22.24
N LYS A 13 -4.12 -13.04 -22.20
CA LYS A 13 -4.81 -12.23 -21.16
C LYS A 13 -6.17 -11.68 -21.61
N TYR A 14 -6.51 -11.86 -22.89
CA TYR A 14 -7.73 -11.36 -23.52
C TYR A 14 -8.94 -12.25 -23.19
N PRO A 15 -10.15 -11.67 -23.14
CA PRO A 15 -11.37 -12.41 -22.81
C PRO A 15 -11.62 -13.56 -23.78
N THR A 16 -12.05 -14.69 -23.24
CA THR A 16 -12.41 -15.90 -24.00
C THR A 16 -13.93 -16.03 -24.11
N MET A 17 -14.62 -15.81 -22.99
CA MET A 17 -16.07 -15.82 -22.89
C MET A 17 -16.52 -14.77 -21.88
N ALA A 18 -17.72 -14.23 -22.05
CA ALA A 18 -18.32 -13.35 -21.06
C ALA A 18 -19.84 -13.54 -21.03
N VAL A 19 -20.44 -13.32 -19.87
CA VAL A 19 -21.89 -13.41 -19.69
C VAL A 19 -22.40 -12.09 -19.14
N ALA A 20 -23.46 -11.58 -19.76
CA ALA A 20 -24.20 -10.42 -19.28
C ALA A 20 -25.65 -10.85 -19.01
N ALA A 21 -26.18 -10.57 -17.83
CA ALA A 21 -27.54 -10.95 -17.45
C ALA A 21 -28.31 -9.77 -16.84
N SER A 22 -29.55 -9.58 -17.26
CA SER A 22 -30.53 -8.67 -16.68
C SER A 22 -31.75 -9.46 -16.18
N GLU A 23 -32.77 -8.76 -15.70
CA GLU A 23 -34.05 -9.39 -15.33
C GLU A 23 -34.83 -9.87 -16.57
N GLU A 24 -34.55 -9.30 -17.74
CA GLU A 24 -35.30 -9.53 -18.98
C GLU A 24 -34.59 -10.48 -19.95
N ALA A 25 -33.25 -10.46 -19.96
CA ALA A 25 -32.46 -11.21 -20.94
C ALA A 25 -31.08 -11.56 -20.39
N TRP A 26 -30.45 -12.58 -20.98
CA TRP A 26 -29.04 -12.84 -20.81
C TRP A 26 -28.38 -13.01 -22.18
N TYR A 27 -27.13 -12.58 -22.26
CA TYR A 27 -26.29 -12.64 -23.43
C TYR A 27 -24.98 -13.32 -23.06
N SER A 28 -24.43 -14.09 -23.99
CA SER A 28 -23.08 -14.61 -23.90
C SER A 28 -22.28 -14.08 -25.07
N TRP A 29 -21.05 -13.68 -24.81
CA TRP A 29 -20.06 -13.34 -25.82
C TRP A 29 -18.97 -14.40 -25.81
N THR A 30 -18.56 -14.85 -26.99
CA THR A 30 -17.43 -15.76 -27.17
C THR A 30 -16.43 -15.11 -28.10
N SER A 31 -15.16 -15.18 -27.73
CA SER A 31 -14.08 -14.52 -28.47
C SER A 31 -14.08 -14.96 -29.94
N PRO A 32 -14.06 -14.00 -30.90
CA PRO A 32 -13.89 -14.27 -32.32
C PRO A 32 -12.66 -15.16 -32.61
N TYR A 33 -11.61 -15.05 -31.80
CA TYR A 33 -10.42 -15.89 -31.92
C TYR A 33 -10.73 -17.38 -31.69
N VAL A 34 -11.53 -17.69 -30.67
CA VAL A 34 -11.93 -19.07 -30.33
C VAL A 34 -12.85 -19.65 -31.40
N LEU A 35 -13.66 -18.80 -32.03
CA LEU A 35 -14.53 -19.18 -33.14
C LEU A 35 -13.80 -19.28 -34.49
N ASN A 36 -12.48 -19.07 -34.52
CA ASN A 36 -11.66 -19.01 -35.73
C ASN A 36 -12.12 -17.97 -36.76
N THR A 37 -12.87 -16.94 -36.34
CA THR A 37 -13.32 -15.86 -37.23
C THR A 37 -12.26 -14.78 -37.40
N THR A 38 -11.29 -14.72 -36.48
CA THR A 38 -10.07 -13.89 -36.59
C THR A 38 -8.85 -14.66 -36.14
N LYS A 39 -7.68 -14.31 -36.70
CA LYS A 39 -6.38 -14.83 -36.25
C LYS A 39 -5.83 -14.05 -35.05
N SER A 40 -6.33 -12.85 -34.79
CA SER A 40 -5.86 -12.02 -33.69
C SER A 40 -6.46 -12.47 -32.36
N LYS A 41 -5.59 -12.76 -31.38
CA LYS A 41 -6.00 -13.07 -30.00
C LYS A 41 -6.48 -11.83 -29.24
N GLU A 42 -6.17 -10.63 -29.74
CA GLU A 42 -6.35 -9.37 -29.03
C GLU A 42 -7.78 -8.82 -29.17
N GLN A 43 -8.77 -9.64 -28.85
CA GLN A 43 -10.19 -9.29 -28.94
C GLN A 43 -10.70 -8.80 -27.58
N LEU A 44 -11.40 -7.66 -27.55
CA LEU A 44 -12.07 -7.14 -26.37
C LEU A 44 -13.59 -7.21 -26.56
N ILE A 45 -14.33 -7.16 -25.45
CA ILE A 45 -15.78 -7.29 -25.44
C ILE A 45 -16.39 -5.93 -25.80
N PRO A 46 -17.15 -5.82 -26.91
CA PRO A 46 -17.79 -4.58 -27.29
C PRO A 46 -19.11 -4.41 -26.53
N PHE A 47 -19.22 -3.35 -25.74
CA PHE A 47 -20.48 -2.96 -25.10
C PHE A 47 -21.27 -1.95 -25.93
N GLY A 48 -20.62 -1.21 -26.81
CA GLY A 48 -21.20 -0.11 -27.57
C GLY A 48 -21.15 1.23 -26.83
N LYS A 49 -21.29 2.33 -27.60
CA LYS A 49 -21.46 3.68 -27.05
C LYS A 49 -22.91 3.89 -26.65
N PHE A 50 -23.13 4.42 -25.44
CA PHE A 50 -24.46 4.71 -24.92
C PHE A 50 -24.54 6.16 -24.48
N ASP A 51 -25.62 6.85 -24.88
CA ASP A 51 -25.89 8.23 -24.43
C ASP A 51 -26.40 8.27 -22.98
N ASN A 52 -27.00 7.18 -22.50
CA ASN A 52 -27.58 7.07 -21.16
C ASN A 52 -26.59 6.46 -20.16
N GLU A 53 -26.67 6.92 -18.91
CA GLU A 53 -25.94 6.31 -17.79
C GLU A 53 -26.42 4.87 -17.53
N ARG A 54 -25.46 3.97 -17.30
CA ARG A 54 -25.70 2.53 -17.07
C ARG A 54 -24.88 2.04 -15.89
N ILE A 55 -25.44 1.06 -15.17
CA ILE A 55 -24.77 0.39 -14.06
C ILE A 55 -24.57 -1.09 -14.40
N ILE A 56 -23.32 -1.51 -14.31
CA ILE A 56 -22.90 -2.91 -14.37
C ILE A 56 -22.51 -3.36 -12.96
N VAL A 57 -23.04 -4.50 -12.55
CA VAL A 57 -22.73 -5.14 -11.28
C VAL A 57 -21.88 -6.38 -11.55
N GLY A 58 -20.78 -6.54 -10.84
CA GLY A 58 -19.91 -7.71 -10.95
C GLY A 58 -19.31 -8.10 -9.61
N HIS A 59 -18.52 -9.16 -9.59
CA HIS A 59 -17.76 -9.55 -8.41
C HIS A 59 -16.28 -9.52 -8.74
N ASN A 60 -15.50 -8.70 -8.01
CA ASN A 60 -14.16 -8.31 -8.44
C ASN A 60 -14.17 -7.66 -9.83
N VAL A 61 -15.18 -6.79 -10.06
CA VAL A 61 -15.54 -6.24 -11.39
C VAL A 61 -14.42 -5.47 -12.08
N GLY A 62 -13.41 -5.00 -11.35
CA GLY A 62 -12.22 -4.38 -11.94
C GLY A 62 -11.49 -5.31 -12.90
N TYR A 63 -11.54 -6.63 -12.66
CA TYR A 63 -11.03 -7.64 -13.58
C TYR A 63 -11.88 -7.68 -14.86
N ASP A 64 -13.19 -7.77 -14.75
CA ASP A 64 -14.10 -7.86 -15.91
C ASP A 64 -14.09 -6.59 -16.75
N ARG A 65 -14.08 -5.43 -16.08
CA ARG A 65 -13.99 -4.10 -16.69
C ARG A 65 -12.79 -3.97 -17.60
N ALA A 66 -11.63 -4.53 -17.21
CA ALA A 66 -10.42 -4.50 -18.02
C ALA A 66 -10.56 -5.27 -19.36
N ARG A 67 -11.68 -5.94 -19.63
CA ARG A 67 -11.91 -6.69 -20.87
C ARG A 67 -12.96 -6.04 -21.78
N ILE A 68 -13.49 -4.89 -21.38
CA ILE A 68 -14.46 -4.10 -22.14
C ILE A 68 -13.71 -3.09 -23.01
N ALA A 69 -14.01 -3.06 -24.31
CA ALA A 69 -13.30 -2.23 -25.28
C ALA A 69 -13.43 -0.72 -25.00
N GLU A 70 -14.64 -0.25 -24.70
CA GLU A 70 -14.98 1.17 -24.56
C GLU A 70 -14.33 1.82 -23.32
N GLU A 71 -13.99 1.02 -22.31
CA GLU A 71 -13.34 1.52 -21.08
C GLU A 71 -11.93 2.07 -21.33
N TYR A 72 -11.32 1.69 -22.46
CA TYR A 72 -10.03 2.16 -22.94
C TYR A 72 -10.11 3.48 -23.74
N SER A 73 -11.28 4.11 -23.86
CA SER A 73 -11.39 5.45 -24.47
C SER A 73 -11.08 6.54 -23.46
N LYS A 74 -10.25 7.54 -23.79
CA LYS A 74 -9.93 8.70 -22.93
C LYS A 74 -11.17 9.47 -22.48
N SER A 75 -12.20 9.57 -23.33
CA SER A 75 -13.46 10.25 -22.98
C SER A 75 -14.23 9.53 -21.87
N GLY A 76 -13.85 8.30 -21.54
CA GLY A 76 -14.58 7.44 -20.63
C GLY A 76 -15.89 6.95 -21.24
N THR A 77 -16.68 6.29 -20.40
CA THR A 77 -17.99 5.75 -20.77
C THR A 77 -19.05 6.25 -19.79
N ASN A 78 -20.30 6.18 -20.22
CA ASN A 78 -21.46 6.36 -19.36
C ASN A 78 -21.77 5.10 -18.52
N ILE A 79 -20.84 4.15 -18.47
CA ILE A 79 -20.96 2.91 -17.70
C ILE A 79 -20.25 3.11 -16.36
N LYS A 80 -20.96 2.76 -15.27
CA LYS A 80 -20.40 2.70 -13.92
C LYS A 80 -20.45 1.28 -13.38
N PHE A 81 -19.43 0.90 -12.62
CA PHE A 81 -19.25 -0.45 -12.13
C PHE A 81 -19.47 -0.53 -10.62
N VAL A 82 -20.26 -1.49 -10.19
CA VAL A 82 -20.51 -1.80 -8.79
C VAL A 82 -19.90 -3.16 -8.49
N ASP A 83 -18.91 -3.18 -7.60
CA ASP A 83 -18.25 -4.39 -7.16
C ASP A 83 -18.92 -4.97 -5.90
N THR A 84 -19.54 -6.14 -6.04
CA THR A 84 -20.15 -6.86 -4.92
C THR A 84 -19.13 -7.28 -3.86
N MET A 85 -17.85 -7.47 -4.23
CA MET A 85 -16.77 -7.73 -3.27
C MET A 85 -16.53 -6.50 -2.39
N SER A 86 -16.36 -5.31 -3.00
CA SER A 86 -16.27 -4.03 -2.27
C SER A 86 -17.45 -3.82 -1.33
N LEU A 87 -18.69 -4.03 -1.82
CA LEU A 87 -19.88 -3.89 -0.99
C LEU A 87 -19.86 -4.83 0.22
N HIS A 88 -19.49 -6.10 0.00
CA HIS A 88 -19.37 -7.09 1.07
C HIS A 88 -18.31 -6.69 2.11
N ILE A 89 -17.11 -6.30 1.67
CA ILE A 89 -16.01 -5.92 2.57
C ILE A 89 -16.42 -4.74 3.46
N ALA A 90 -17.10 -3.75 2.88
CA ALA A 90 -17.58 -2.59 3.61
C ALA A 90 -18.63 -2.92 4.70
N VAL A 91 -19.48 -3.94 4.48
CA VAL A 91 -20.57 -4.28 5.43
C VAL A 91 -20.24 -5.41 6.40
N SER A 92 -19.51 -6.42 5.94
CA SER A 92 -19.33 -7.69 6.65
C SER A 92 -17.92 -8.27 6.47
N GLY A 93 -16.95 -7.47 6.01
CA GLY A 93 -15.56 -7.92 5.83
C GLY A 93 -14.82 -8.18 7.16
N LEU A 94 -13.84 -9.06 7.10
CA LEU A 94 -12.95 -9.43 8.23
C LEU A 94 -11.65 -8.63 8.22
N CYS A 95 -11.20 -8.21 9.40
CA CYS A 95 -9.88 -7.60 9.59
C CYS A 95 -8.75 -8.66 9.57
N SER A 96 -7.50 -8.23 9.43
CA SER A 96 -6.34 -9.13 9.42
C SER A 96 -6.19 -9.94 10.70
N GLN A 97 -6.52 -9.36 11.86
CA GLN A 97 -6.45 -10.02 13.16
C GLN A 97 -7.56 -11.07 13.35
N GLN A 98 -8.69 -10.94 12.66
CA GLN A 98 -9.81 -11.89 12.72
C GLN A 98 -9.62 -13.12 11.81
N ARG A 99 -8.87 -12.98 10.71
CA ARG A 99 -8.70 -14.05 9.72
C ARG A 99 -8.12 -15.36 10.28
N PRO A 100 -7.08 -15.36 11.15
CA PRO A 100 -6.59 -16.60 11.75
C PRO A 100 -7.66 -17.33 12.59
N ALA A 101 -8.42 -16.57 13.39
CA ALA A 101 -9.51 -17.11 14.19
C ALA A 101 -10.64 -17.67 13.30
N TRP A 102 -10.97 -16.98 12.20
CA TRP A 102 -11.92 -17.46 11.19
C TRP A 102 -11.47 -18.77 10.54
N SER A 103 -10.20 -18.88 10.15
CA SER A 103 -9.66 -20.11 9.58
C SER A 103 -9.68 -21.29 10.57
N ALA A 104 -9.44 -21.03 11.84
CA ALA A 104 -9.55 -22.05 12.88
C ALA A 104 -11.01 -22.50 13.08
N GLU A 105 -11.95 -21.56 13.08
CA GLU A 105 -13.38 -21.85 13.21
C GLU A 105 -13.92 -22.62 12.01
N LEU A 106 -13.51 -22.28 10.78
CA LEU A 106 -13.88 -23.06 9.59
C LEU A 106 -13.42 -24.52 9.70
N LYS A 107 -12.16 -24.75 10.14
CA LYS A 107 -11.65 -26.10 10.35
C LYS A 107 -12.42 -26.86 11.42
N ARG A 108 -12.85 -26.17 12.48
CA ARG A 108 -13.68 -26.74 13.54
C ARG A 108 -15.05 -27.14 13.00
N ARG A 109 -15.73 -26.26 12.27
CA ARG A 109 -17.03 -26.54 11.64
C ARG A 109 -16.95 -27.68 10.62
N ASP A 110 -15.89 -27.74 9.82
CA ASP A 110 -15.68 -28.84 8.88
C ASP A 110 -15.46 -30.18 9.62
N HIS A 111 -14.81 -30.17 10.79
CA HIS A 111 -14.64 -31.34 11.65
C HIS A 111 -15.97 -31.76 12.31
N ASP A 112 -16.72 -30.79 12.85
CA ASP A 112 -18.02 -31.03 13.49
C ASP A 112 -19.03 -31.60 12.47
N VAL A 113 -19.04 -31.12 11.22
CA VAL A 113 -19.91 -31.66 10.15
C VAL A 113 -19.55 -33.11 9.77
N LEU A 114 -18.30 -33.54 10.01
CA LEU A 114 -17.90 -34.94 9.84
C LEU A 114 -18.34 -35.82 11.02
N GLU A 115 -18.44 -35.26 12.23
CA GLU A 115 -18.89 -35.97 13.45
C GLU A 115 -20.43 -35.94 13.64
N GLU A 116 -21.12 -34.86 13.27
CA GLU A 116 -22.58 -34.67 13.40
C GLU A 116 -23.42 -35.51 12.43
N LYS A 117 -22.81 -36.36 11.60
CA LYS A 117 -23.56 -37.46 10.94
C LYS A 117 -24.04 -38.54 11.91
N VAL A 118 -23.75 -38.43 13.23
CA VAL A 118 -24.11 -39.45 14.22
C VAL A 118 -25.19 -39.02 15.24
N GLU A 119 -25.50 -37.75 15.49
CA GLU A 119 -26.54 -37.42 16.47
C GLU A 119 -27.22 -36.06 16.23
N MET A 120 -28.54 -36.06 16.06
CA MET A 120 -29.36 -34.85 16.06
C MET A 120 -29.64 -34.41 17.50
N GLY A 121 -29.13 -33.26 17.92
CA GLY A 121 -29.44 -32.69 19.22
C GLY A 121 -29.11 -31.20 19.35
N VAL A 122 -30.14 -30.37 19.20
CA VAL A 122 -30.37 -29.02 19.77
C VAL A 122 -29.13 -28.24 20.26
N THR A 123 -28.72 -27.22 19.52
CA THR A 123 -27.66 -26.28 19.94
C THR A 123 -28.19 -25.13 20.79
N ASN A 124 -27.55 -24.94 21.95
CA ASN A 124 -27.69 -23.78 22.84
C ASN A 124 -27.32 -22.49 22.09
N VAL A 125 -28.21 -21.49 22.08
CA VAL A 125 -27.95 -20.17 21.48
C VAL A 125 -26.96 -19.40 22.36
N GLY A 126 -25.67 -19.48 22.01
CA GLY A 126 -24.61 -18.67 22.60
C GLY A 126 -24.74 -17.18 22.27
N ALA A 127 -23.97 -16.34 22.96
CA ALA A 127 -23.90 -14.91 22.67
C ALA A 127 -23.49 -14.67 21.20
N PRO A 128 -24.06 -13.66 20.50
CA PRO A 128 -23.77 -13.39 19.09
C PRO A 128 -22.27 -13.18 18.86
N SER A 129 -21.70 -13.93 17.93
CA SER A 129 -20.27 -13.84 17.59
C SER A 129 -20.06 -13.15 16.24
N PHE A 130 -18.87 -12.61 16.01
CA PHE A 130 -18.52 -12.09 14.68
C PHE A 130 -18.51 -13.19 13.61
N PHE A 131 -18.45 -14.47 14.01
CA PHE A 131 -18.60 -15.62 13.09
C PHE A 131 -19.98 -15.70 12.43
N ASP A 132 -20.99 -15.07 13.02
CA ASP A 132 -22.40 -15.14 12.57
C ASP A 132 -22.77 -13.99 11.62
N VAL A 133 -21.94 -12.94 11.55
CA VAL A 133 -22.22 -11.69 10.82
C VAL A 133 -21.15 -11.32 9.81
N SER A 134 -20.31 -12.29 9.44
CA SER A 134 -19.21 -12.08 8.51
C SER A 134 -19.03 -13.29 7.59
N SER A 135 -18.24 -13.14 6.54
CA SER A 135 -17.79 -14.23 5.69
C SER A 135 -16.44 -13.89 5.06
N LEU A 136 -15.85 -14.89 4.39
CA LEU A 136 -14.78 -14.60 3.42
C LEU A 136 -15.35 -13.88 2.20
N ASN A 137 -14.45 -13.33 1.38
CA ASN A 137 -14.78 -12.45 0.27
C ASN A 137 -14.89 -13.15 -1.09
N SER A 138 -14.87 -14.49 -1.15
CA SER A 138 -15.05 -15.21 -2.42
C SER A 138 -16.49 -15.05 -2.93
N LEU A 139 -16.71 -15.11 -4.24
CA LEU A 139 -18.04 -15.04 -4.84
C LEU A 139 -19.00 -16.04 -4.19
N LYS A 140 -18.55 -17.28 -3.99
CA LYS A 140 -19.31 -18.35 -3.34
C LYS A 140 -19.74 -17.97 -1.93
N ASP A 141 -18.82 -17.43 -1.12
CA ASP A 141 -19.10 -17.08 0.27
C ASP A 141 -20.02 -15.86 0.37
N VAL A 142 -19.77 -14.84 -0.45
CA VAL A 142 -20.58 -13.61 -0.50
C VAL A 142 -22.00 -13.91 -0.96
N ALA A 143 -22.16 -14.75 -1.99
CA ALA A 143 -23.47 -15.15 -2.50
C ALA A 143 -24.28 -15.94 -1.46
N LYS A 144 -23.63 -16.91 -0.79
CA LYS A 144 -24.24 -17.70 0.29
C LYS A 144 -24.62 -16.84 1.50
N PHE A 145 -23.76 -15.90 1.88
CA PHE A 145 -23.96 -15.09 3.08
C PHE A 145 -25.07 -14.05 2.93
N HIS A 146 -25.16 -13.38 1.77
CA HIS A 146 -26.10 -12.26 1.61
C HIS A 146 -27.43 -12.62 0.95
N CYS A 147 -27.52 -13.68 0.14
CA CYS A 147 -28.73 -14.07 -0.60
C CYS A 147 -29.50 -12.86 -1.21
N LYS A 148 -28.81 -11.99 -1.96
CA LYS A 148 -29.30 -10.73 -2.59
C LYS A 148 -29.40 -9.47 -1.71
N SER A 149 -29.02 -9.50 -0.43
CA SER A 149 -29.21 -8.36 0.49
C SER A 149 -28.01 -7.38 0.63
N VAL A 150 -26.91 -7.57 -0.09
CA VAL A 150 -25.66 -6.82 0.16
C VAL A 150 -25.77 -5.32 -0.12
N PHE A 151 -26.41 -4.91 -1.22
CA PHE A 151 -26.51 -3.49 -1.58
C PHE A 151 -27.43 -2.69 -0.64
N PRO A 152 -28.63 -3.19 -0.27
CA PRO A 152 -29.42 -2.54 0.79
C PRO A 152 -28.68 -2.40 2.12
N LYS A 153 -27.93 -3.44 2.54
CA LYS A 153 -27.07 -3.37 3.74
C LYS A 153 -25.99 -2.30 3.60
N PHE A 154 -25.37 -2.22 2.42
CA PHE A 154 -24.37 -1.19 2.12
C PHE A 154 -24.97 0.22 2.23
N ARG A 155 -26.15 0.48 1.66
CA ARG A 155 -26.82 1.79 1.77
C ARG A 155 -27.19 2.14 3.21
N LYS A 156 -27.46 1.16 4.07
CA LYS A 156 -27.68 1.39 5.51
C LYS A 156 -26.38 1.69 6.26
N ASN A 157 -25.29 1.02 5.91
CA ASN A 157 -23.99 1.24 6.54
C ASN A 157 -23.34 2.53 6.06
N CYS A 158 -23.43 2.85 4.77
CA CYS A 158 -22.91 4.03 4.10
C CYS A 158 -24.09 4.87 3.57
N PRO A 159 -24.78 5.63 4.45
CA PRO A 159 -26.02 6.32 4.08
C PRO A 159 -25.80 7.47 3.09
N HIS A 160 -24.68 8.18 3.22
CA HIS A 160 -24.42 9.35 2.40
C HIS A 160 -24.17 8.98 0.93
N PRO A 161 -24.83 9.65 -0.04
CA PRO A 161 -24.70 9.31 -1.47
C PRO A 161 -23.28 9.47 -2.01
N VAL A 162 -22.50 10.42 -1.48
CA VAL A 162 -21.09 10.64 -1.85
C VAL A 162 -20.25 9.38 -1.68
N SER A 163 -20.48 8.55 -0.66
CA SER A 163 -19.69 7.33 -0.48
C SER A 163 -19.91 6.32 -1.61
N PHE A 164 -21.13 6.24 -2.13
CA PHE A 164 -21.43 5.39 -3.29
C PHE A 164 -20.92 6.03 -4.59
N ALA A 165 -21.17 7.32 -4.80
CA ALA A 165 -20.71 8.04 -6.00
C ALA A 165 -19.17 8.03 -6.12
N GLY A 166 -18.46 8.30 -5.02
CA GLY A 166 -17.01 8.25 -4.97
C GLY A 166 -16.47 6.87 -5.33
N MET A 167 -17.07 5.81 -4.79
CA MET A 167 -16.74 4.44 -5.15
C MET A 167 -16.90 4.18 -6.66
N LEU A 168 -17.96 4.70 -7.29
CA LEU A 168 -18.17 4.57 -8.75
C LEU A 168 -17.10 5.31 -9.56
N HIS A 169 -16.71 6.52 -9.14
CA HIS A 169 -15.64 7.28 -9.80
C HIS A 169 -14.29 6.57 -9.69
N MET A 170 -13.95 6.04 -8.51
CA MET A 170 -12.72 5.28 -8.29
C MET A 170 -12.64 4.02 -9.15
N GLY A 171 -13.78 3.32 -9.34
CA GLY A 171 -13.85 2.11 -10.16
C GLY A 171 -13.59 2.33 -11.65
N SER A 172 -13.61 3.58 -12.12
CA SER A 172 -13.38 3.97 -13.52
C SER A 172 -11.94 4.44 -13.80
N SER A 173 -10.97 4.14 -12.91
CA SER A 173 -9.55 4.50 -13.07
C SER A 173 -8.93 4.00 -14.37
N PHE A 174 -7.98 4.75 -14.92
CA PHE A 174 -7.21 4.39 -16.12
C PHE A 174 -5.82 5.05 -16.09
N LEU A 175 -4.86 4.46 -16.79
CA LEU A 175 -3.48 4.94 -16.86
C LEU A 175 -3.01 4.89 -18.31
N THR A 176 -2.45 5.99 -18.81
CA THR A 176 -1.86 6.08 -20.16
C THR A 176 -0.38 5.70 -20.12
N VAL A 177 0.05 4.93 -21.11
CA VAL A 177 1.45 4.50 -21.30
C VAL A 177 1.87 4.67 -22.77
N THR A 178 3.17 4.56 -23.03
CA THR A 178 3.74 4.61 -24.40
C THR A 178 4.61 3.38 -24.63
N GLU A 179 5.24 3.27 -25.81
CA GLU A 179 6.23 2.22 -26.11
C GLU A 179 7.33 2.08 -25.04
N ARG A 180 7.61 3.15 -24.28
CA ARG A 180 8.55 3.13 -23.15
C ARG A 180 8.19 2.10 -22.07
N TRP A 181 6.92 1.69 -21.98
CA TRP A 181 6.52 0.59 -21.10
C TRP A 181 7.25 -0.72 -21.44
N GLU A 182 7.31 -1.08 -22.72
CA GLU A 182 8.00 -2.29 -23.19
C GLU A 182 9.51 -2.18 -22.97
N ASP A 183 10.08 -1.01 -23.25
CA ASP A 183 11.49 -0.71 -22.97
C ASP A 183 11.80 -0.85 -21.48
N TYR A 184 10.94 -0.33 -20.61
CA TYR A 184 11.10 -0.44 -19.16
C TYR A 184 11.07 -1.89 -18.69
N LEU A 185 10.17 -2.72 -19.22
CA LEU A 185 10.12 -4.14 -18.88
C LEU A 185 11.40 -4.87 -19.32
N SER A 186 11.89 -4.56 -20.53
CA SER A 186 13.11 -5.13 -21.10
C SER A 186 14.34 -4.67 -20.32
N LYS A 187 14.52 -3.36 -20.11
CA LYS A 187 15.63 -2.76 -19.36
C LYS A 187 15.66 -3.24 -17.91
N SER A 188 14.52 -3.27 -17.21
CA SER A 188 14.46 -3.74 -15.82
C SER A 188 14.76 -5.23 -15.68
N SER A 189 14.21 -6.06 -16.57
CA SER A 189 14.49 -7.51 -16.59
C SER A 189 15.94 -7.79 -16.97
N GLY A 190 16.45 -7.09 -17.99
CA GLY A 190 17.82 -7.18 -18.47
C GLY A 190 18.81 -6.78 -17.39
N LYS A 191 18.58 -5.64 -16.72
CA LYS A 191 19.45 -5.17 -15.64
C LYS A 191 19.46 -6.12 -14.46
N HIS A 192 18.29 -6.63 -14.05
CA HIS A 192 18.25 -7.65 -13.00
C HIS A 192 19.03 -8.91 -13.37
N LYS A 193 18.91 -9.37 -14.63
CA LYS A 193 19.67 -10.52 -15.13
C LYS A 193 21.17 -10.25 -15.14
N GLU A 194 21.61 -9.12 -15.69
CA GLU A 194 23.01 -8.69 -15.71
C GLU A 194 23.62 -8.69 -14.30
N LEU A 195 22.91 -8.09 -13.33
CA LEU A 195 23.35 -8.02 -11.95
C LEU A 195 23.36 -9.40 -11.26
N SER A 196 22.39 -10.26 -11.57
CA SER A 196 22.37 -11.65 -11.09
C SER A 196 23.54 -12.46 -11.65
N ASP A 197 23.82 -12.34 -12.95
CA ASP A 197 24.87 -13.08 -13.63
C ASP A 197 26.26 -12.64 -13.10
N MET A 198 26.48 -11.34 -12.88
CA MET A 198 27.70 -10.83 -12.23
C MET A 198 27.90 -11.40 -10.83
N LEU A 199 26.83 -11.51 -10.05
CA LEU A 199 26.88 -12.07 -8.71
C LEU A 199 27.22 -13.56 -8.74
N ASP A 200 26.58 -14.32 -9.64
CA ASP A 200 26.84 -15.73 -9.81
C ASP A 200 28.31 -15.98 -10.20
N ILE A 201 28.88 -15.16 -11.10
CA ILE A 201 30.30 -15.24 -11.48
C ILE A 201 31.20 -15.01 -10.26
N LYS A 202 30.93 -13.98 -9.45
CA LYS A 202 31.74 -13.66 -8.25
C LYS A 202 31.65 -14.75 -7.19
N LEU A 203 30.45 -15.27 -6.92
CA LEU A 203 30.26 -16.36 -5.95
C LEU A 203 30.95 -17.65 -6.42
N ARG A 204 30.95 -17.92 -7.73
CA ARG A 204 31.70 -19.03 -8.32
C ARG A 204 33.20 -18.87 -8.16
N ASP A 205 33.75 -17.69 -8.43
CA ASP A 205 35.18 -17.42 -8.23
C ASP A 205 35.61 -17.62 -6.77
N LEU A 206 34.82 -17.13 -5.81
CA LEU A 206 35.06 -17.36 -4.38
C LEU A 206 34.93 -18.83 -3.99
N ALA A 207 33.96 -19.55 -4.56
CA ALA A 207 33.82 -20.99 -4.34
C ALA A 207 35.00 -21.78 -4.91
N GLU A 208 35.49 -21.45 -6.10
CA GLU A 208 36.68 -22.09 -6.68
C GLU A 208 37.92 -21.83 -5.84
N LYS A 209 38.13 -20.58 -5.38
CA LYS A 209 39.23 -20.21 -4.47
C LYS A 209 39.18 -21.01 -3.18
N ALA A 210 38.00 -21.18 -2.58
CA ALA A 210 37.82 -22.03 -1.42
C ALA A 210 38.11 -23.51 -1.76
N ARG A 211 37.59 -24.02 -2.87
CA ARG A 211 37.73 -25.43 -3.28
C ARG A 211 39.19 -25.88 -3.40
N VAL A 212 40.09 -25.00 -3.88
CA VAL A 212 41.52 -25.32 -4.01
C VAL A 212 42.16 -25.71 -2.66
N LEU A 213 41.66 -25.14 -1.55
CA LEU A 213 42.15 -25.41 -0.19
C LEU A 213 41.79 -26.80 0.33
N VAL A 214 41.11 -27.66 -0.45
CA VAL A 214 40.73 -29.02 -0.02
C VAL A 214 41.91 -29.84 0.51
N ASN A 215 43.12 -29.59 -0.01
CA ASN A 215 44.34 -30.30 0.38
C ASN A 215 45.14 -29.60 1.50
N ASP A 216 44.65 -28.45 2.00
CA ASP A 216 45.34 -27.63 3.01
C ASP A 216 44.50 -27.50 4.31
N PRO A 217 44.37 -28.58 5.12
CA PRO A 217 43.56 -28.60 6.34
C PRO A 217 43.83 -27.46 7.31
N GLU A 218 45.08 -27.09 7.50
CA GLU A 218 45.48 -26.05 8.47
C GLU A 218 44.88 -24.67 8.11
N VAL A 219 44.73 -24.38 6.81
CA VAL A 219 44.26 -23.08 6.32
C VAL A 219 42.75 -22.93 6.51
N TRP A 220 41.95 -23.93 6.09
CA TRP A 220 40.50 -23.81 6.22
C TRP A 220 39.98 -24.12 7.63
N GLN A 221 40.71 -24.88 8.46
CA GLN A 221 40.34 -25.11 9.86
C GLN A 221 40.55 -23.87 10.74
N SER A 222 41.57 -23.06 10.45
CA SER A 222 41.85 -21.83 11.19
C SER A 222 40.97 -20.65 10.75
N ASP A 223 40.40 -20.70 9.54
CA ASP A 223 39.51 -19.67 9.01
C ASP A 223 38.10 -19.75 9.66
N PRO A 224 37.59 -18.66 10.28
CA PRO A 224 36.29 -18.64 10.96
C PRO A 224 35.08 -18.94 10.07
N TRP A 225 35.18 -18.69 8.76
CA TRP A 225 34.11 -18.92 7.79
C TRP A 225 34.27 -20.28 7.14
N LEU A 226 35.44 -20.59 6.57
CA LEU A 226 35.64 -21.82 5.79
C LEU A 226 35.54 -23.09 6.64
N SER A 227 35.89 -23.03 7.93
CA SER A 227 35.73 -24.14 8.87
C SER A 227 34.29 -24.63 9.03
N GLN A 228 33.30 -23.81 8.65
CA GLN A 228 31.87 -24.14 8.71
C GLN A 228 31.39 -25.00 7.53
N LEU A 229 32.18 -25.13 6.46
CA LEU A 229 31.82 -25.90 5.28
C LEU A 229 32.07 -27.39 5.48
N ASP A 230 31.28 -28.24 4.80
CA ASP A 230 31.45 -29.70 4.85
C ASP A 230 32.56 -30.16 3.88
N TRP A 231 33.79 -30.21 4.40
CA TRP A 231 35.00 -30.59 3.64
C TRP A 231 35.14 -32.09 3.38
N PHE A 232 34.17 -32.93 3.75
CA PHE A 232 34.30 -34.38 3.59
C PHE A 232 34.44 -34.80 2.11
N VAL A 233 35.51 -35.52 1.80
CA VAL A 233 35.79 -36.06 0.46
C VAL A 233 35.49 -37.57 0.45
N ASN A 234 34.49 -38.00 -0.33
CA ASN A 234 34.12 -39.42 -0.45
C ASN A 234 35.02 -40.13 -1.50
N PRO A 235 35.87 -41.11 -1.09
CA PRO A 235 36.80 -41.79 -2.01
C PRO A 235 36.13 -42.71 -3.05
N ARG A 236 34.91 -43.19 -2.76
CA ARG A 236 34.21 -44.21 -3.58
C ARG A 236 33.35 -43.61 -4.69
N GLN A 237 33.27 -42.28 -4.80
CA GLN A 237 32.34 -41.59 -5.68
C GLN A 237 32.95 -41.33 -7.08
N ARG A 238 32.16 -41.58 -8.14
CA ARG A 238 32.63 -41.48 -9.55
C ARG A 238 32.57 -40.06 -10.13
N LYS A 239 31.55 -39.26 -9.82
CA LYS A 239 31.40 -37.87 -10.32
C LYS A 239 32.01 -36.88 -9.33
N LEU A 240 32.69 -35.83 -9.84
CA LEU A 240 33.42 -34.82 -9.04
C LEU A 240 34.35 -35.47 -8.00
N LYS A 241 35.14 -36.45 -8.44
CA LYS A 241 36.08 -37.19 -7.58
C LYS A 241 37.11 -36.24 -6.97
N GLY A 242 37.36 -36.39 -5.66
CA GLY A 242 38.30 -35.54 -4.93
C GLY A 242 37.74 -34.20 -4.44
N GLN A 243 36.48 -33.88 -4.74
CA GLN A 243 35.85 -32.63 -4.32
C GLN A 243 35.13 -32.76 -2.96
N PRO A 244 35.14 -31.70 -2.13
CA PRO A 244 34.47 -31.70 -0.83
C PRO A 244 32.94 -31.74 -0.99
N LYS A 245 32.24 -32.20 0.06
CA LYS A 245 30.77 -32.38 0.03
C LYS A 245 30.01 -31.08 -0.21
N TRP A 246 30.40 -29.99 0.45
CA TRP A 246 29.74 -28.68 0.26
C TRP A 246 29.74 -28.21 -1.20
N TYR A 247 30.83 -28.47 -1.92
CA TYR A 247 30.99 -28.05 -3.32
C TYR A 247 30.13 -28.90 -4.24
N LYS A 248 30.07 -30.21 -3.99
CA LYS A 248 29.21 -31.14 -4.75
C LYS A 248 27.73 -30.84 -4.56
N ASP A 249 27.31 -30.52 -3.34
CA ASP A 249 25.91 -30.18 -3.03
C ASP A 249 25.47 -28.89 -3.75
N ALA A 250 26.40 -27.99 -4.04
CA ALA A 250 26.15 -26.75 -4.78
C ALA A 250 26.26 -26.91 -6.32
N TYR A 251 26.73 -28.05 -6.82
CA TYR A 251 26.99 -28.26 -8.24
C TYR A 251 25.77 -28.86 -8.96
N ASP A 252 25.28 -28.20 -10.00
CA ASP A 252 24.20 -28.74 -10.82
C ASP A 252 24.75 -29.56 -11.99
N THR A 253 24.51 -30.87 -11.94
CA THR A 253 24.93 -31.80 -12.98
C THR A 253 24.23 -31.62 -14.33
N LYS A 254 23.08 -30.95 -14.40
CA LYS A 254 22.36 -30.72 -15.67
C LYS A 254 22.93 -29.52 -16.43
N THR A 255 23.34 -28.48 -15.70
CA THR A 255 23.87 -27.24 -16.28
C THR A 255 25.39 -27.15 -16.18
N GLU A 256 26.05 -28.20 -15.69
CA GLU A 256 27.50 -28.31 -15.46
C GLU A 256 28.11 -27.09 -14.75
N THR A 257 27.34 -26.47 -13.86
CA THR A 257 27.68 -25.19 -13.23
C THR A 257 27.30 -25.19 -11.75
N LEU A 258 28.09 -24.46 -10.95
CA LEU A 258 27.76 -24.18 -9.55
C LEU A 258 26.54 -23.24 -9.46
N LYS A 259 25.53 -23.67 -8.69
CA LYS A 259 24.33 -22.89 -8.40
C LYS A 259 24.40 -22.35 -6.97
N ILE A 260 25.18 -21.30 -6.79
CA ILE A 260 25.31 -20.57 -5.53
C ILE A 260 24.56 -19.26 -5.66
N SER A 261 23.46 -19.12 -4.92
CA SER A 261 22.66 -17.89 -4.89
C SER A 261 22.77 -17.20 -3.53
N THR A 262 22.28 -15.98 -3.40
CA THR A 262 22.14 -15.28 -2.10
C THR A 262 21.23 -15.99 -1.10
N ARG A 263 20.44 -16.98 -1.54
CA ARG A 263 19.61 -17.82 -0.67
C ARG A 263 20.35 -19.07 -0.17
N SER A 264 21.47 -19.42 -0.80
CA SER A 264 22.26 -20.59 -0.42
C SER A 264 22.98 -20.34 0.91
N ARG A 265 22.95 -21.31 1.84
CA ARG A 265 23.59 -21.19 3.16
C ARG A 265 25.10 -20.94 3.09
N ILE A 266 25.76 -21.42 2.03
CA ILE A 266 27.19 -21.20 1.80
C ILE A 266 27.53 -19.77 1.33
N ALA A 267 26.56 -19.00 0.82
CA ALA A 267 26.85 -17.67 0.28
C ALA A 267 27.35 -16.69 1.36
N PRO A 268 26.71 -16.55 2.54
CA PRO A 268 27.26 -15.73 3.63
C PRO A 268 28.68 -16.11 4.07
N ILE A 269 29.04 -17.40 3.97
CA ILE A 269 30.36 -17.94 4.32
C ILE A 269 31.40 -17.54 3.27
N LEU A 270 31.12 -17.82 1.99
CA LEU A 270 32.01 -17.47 0.88
C LEU A 270 32.20 -15.95 0.77
N LEU A 271 31.17 -15.19 1.09
CA LEU A 271 31.21 -13.73 1.15
C LEU A 271 31.83 -13.20 2.45
N ARG A 272 32.28 -14.05 3.39
CA ARG A 272 32.91 -13.67 4.67
C ARG A 272 32.18 -12.52 5.38
N LEU A 273 30.87 -12.70 5.59
CA LEU A 273 30.06 -11.67 6.23
C LEU A 273 30.42 -11.48 7.72
N LYS A 274 30.32 -10.23 8.17
CA LYS A 274 30.57 -9.78 9.54
C LYS A 274 29.37 -9.01 10.07
N TRP A 275 29.06 -9.18 11.35
CA TRP A 275 28.09 -8.37 12.08
C TRP A 275 28.81 -7.58 13.16
N GLN A 276 28.71 -6.26 13.14
CA GLN A 276 29.44 -5.35 14.04
C GLN A 276 30.96 -5.60 14.04
N GLY A 277 31.51 -6.00 12.89
CA GLY A 277 32.93 -6.33 12.75
C GLY A 277 33.30 -7.78 13.09
N TYR A 278 32.39 -8.57 13.67
CA TYR A 278 32.63 -9.95 14.09
C TYR A 278 32.17 -10.98 13.04
N PRO A 279 32.91 -12.08 12.81
CA PRO A 279 32.54 -13.11 11.84
C PRO A 279 31.16 -13.75 12.09
N LEU A 280 30.37 -13.94 11.02
CA LEU A 280 29.14 -14.72 11.08
C LEU A 280 29.39 -16.23 11.15
N HIS A 281 28.60 -16.89 11.99
CA HIS A 281 28.63 -18.33 12.20
C HIS A 281 27.23 -18.92 12.26
N HIS A 282 26.97 -20.01 11.53
CA HIS A 282 25.65 -20.64 11.48
C HIS A 282 25.54 -21.80 12.48
N LEU A 283 24.61 -21.72 13.43
CA LEU A 283 24.27 -22.79 14.36
C LEU A 283 22.94 -23.45 13.98
N SER A 284 22.88 -24.78 13.96
CA SER A 284 21.67 -25.52 13.54
C SER A 284 20.40 -25.16 14.32
N SER A 285 20.52 -24.92 15.64
CA SER A 285 19.37 -24.60 16.50
C SER A 285 19.03 -23.11 16.57
N PHE A 286 20.00 -22.23 16.32
CA PHE A 286 19.87 -20.78 16.57
C PHE A 286 19.96 -19.91 15.31
N GLY A 287 20.24 -20.50 14.14
CA GLY A 287 20.43 -19.79 12.88
C GLY A 287 21.76 -19.04 12.85
N TRP A 288 21.80 -17.90 12.14
CA TRP A 288 23.01 -17.09 12.03
C TRP A 288 23.30 -16.30 13.32
N CYS A 289 24.51 -16.49 13.82
CA CYS A 289 25.08 -15.82 14.99
C CYS A 289 26.37 -15.09 14.59
N TYR A 290 26.90 -14.22 15.45
CA TYR A 290 28.21 -13.61 15.29
C TYR A 290 29.09 -13.93 16.49
N LYS A 291 30.39 -14.13 16.21
CA LYS A 291 31.36 -14.71 17.14
C LYS A 291 32.27 -13.63 17.74
N ILE A 292 32.15 -13.37 19.05
CA ILE A 292 32.93 -12.34 19.77
C ILE A 292 34.02 -13.00 20.60
N PRO A 293 35.29 -12.56 20.55
CA PRO A 293 36.34 -13.05 21.45
C PRO A 293 36.01 -12.79 22.93
N ASN A 294 36.35 -13.74 23.80
CA ASN A 294 36.09 -13.63 25.24
C ASN A 294 36.72 -12.38 25.88
N SER A 295 37.82 -11.87 25.32
CA SER A 295 38.51 -10.66 25.78
C SER A 295 37.80 -9.35 25.41
N GLU A 296 36.92 -9.36 24.43
CA GLU A 296 36.24 -8.17 23.88
C GLU A 296 34.76 -8.10 24.24
N ALA A 297 34.21 -9.16 24.84
CA ALA A 297 32.79 -9.24 25.15
C ALA A 297 32.41 -8.36 26.35
N ALA A 298 31.46 -7.44 26.16
CA ALA A 298 30.89 -6.66 27.25
C ALA A 298 29.95 -7.52 28.13
N GLU A 299 29.75 -7.17 29.41
CA GLU A 299 28.89 -7.93 30.34
C GLU A 299 27.47 -8.19 29.81
N ASP A 300 26.88 -7.21 29.12
CA ASP A 300 25.54 -7.34 28.53
C ASP A 300 25.52 -8.30 27.32
N GLN A 301 26.64 -8.43 26.60
CA GLN A 301 26.78 -9.38 25.49
C GLN A 301 26.98 -10.82 26.00
N ILE A 302 27.73 -10.99 27.09
CA ILE A 302 27.94 -12.29 27.75
C ILE A 302 26.58 -12.87 28.18
N LYS A 303 25.71 -12.05 28.78
CA LYS A 303 24.36 -12.46 29.21
C LYS A 303 23.45 -12.88 28.05
N LYS A 304 23.66 -12.33 26.85
CA LYS A 304 22.86 -12.59 25.64
C LYS A 304 23.44 -13.70 24.76
N SER A 305 24.55 -14.30 25.17
CA SER A 305 25.19 -15.37 24.42
C SER A 305 24.34 -16.64 24.43
N VAL A 306 24.19 -17.27 23.26
CA VAL A 306 23.43 -18.52 23.10
C VAL A 306 24.32 -19.76 23.16
N LEU A 307 25.62 -19.60 22.95
CA LEU A 307 26.62 -20.66 23.06
C LEU A 307 27.96 -20.03 23.43
N ASN A 308 28.74 -20.70 24.27
CA ASN A 308 30.06 -20.25 24.70
C ASN A 308 31.06 -21.36 24.42
N ASP A 309 32.17 -21.03 23.76
CA ASP A 309 33.33 -21.91 23.65
C ASP A 309 34.49 -21.37 24.51
N GLU A 310 35.62 -22.09 24.60
CA GLU A 310 36.76 -21.69 25.44
C GLU A 310 37.36 -20.32 25.05
N LYS A 311 37.09 -19.81 23.84
CA LYS A 311 37.70 -18.62 23.26
C LYS A 311 36.70 -17.53 22.86
N PHE A 312 35.41 -17.85 22.73
CA PHE A 312 34.41 -16.97 22.12
C PHE A 312 32.98 -17.15 22.64
N TYR A 313 32.22 -16.05 22.59
CA TYR A 313 30.78 -15.98 22.80
C TYR A 313 30.03 -15.90 21.47
N TYR A 314 28.88 -16.58 21.36
CA TYR A 314 28.04 -16.60 20.16
C TYR A 314 26.73 -15.87 20.42
N LEU A 315 26.48 -14.78 19.70
CA LEU A 315 25.26 -14.00 19.83
C LEU A 315 24.41 -14.11 18.56
N LYS A 316 23.08 -14.26 18.72
CA LYS A 316 22.16 -14.30 17.58
C LYS A 316 22.17 -12.99 16.82
N VAL A 317 22.18 -13.06 15.49
CA VAL A 317 21.89 -11.88 14.67
C VAL A 317 20.44 -11.45 14.94
N PRO A 318 20.18 -10.18 15.31
CA PRO A 318 18.85 -9.70 15.64
C PRO A 318 17.81 -10.01 14.56
N HIS A 319 16.58 -10.35 14.96
CA HIS A 319 15.48 -10.60 14.02
C HIS A 319 14.33 -9.60 14.27
N LYS A 320 13.66 -9.19 13.19
CA LYS A 320 12.54 -8.22 13.25
C LYS A 320 11.39 -8.67 14.15
N ASP A 321 11.17 -9.98 14.26
CA ASP A 321 10.06 -10.57 15.01
C ASP A 321 10.41 -10.84 16.49
N GLY A 322 11.57 -10.36 16.96
CA GLY A 322 12.00 -10.45 18.36
C GLY A 322 13.27 -11.27 18.58
N ALA A 323 13.72 -11.33 19.83
CA ALA A 323 14.97 -12.01 20.24
C ALA A 323 14.91 -13.55 20.07
N ASP A 324 13.73 -14.14 20.21
CA ASP A 324 13.55 -15.59 20.09
C ASP A 324 13.58 -16.06 18.63
N ALA A 325 13.25 -15.19 17.68
CA ALA A 325 13.28 -15.52 16.26
C ALA A 325 14.73 -15.62 15.73
N ASN A 326 14.95 -16.57 14.81
CA ASN A 326 16.29 -16.84 14.25
C ASN A 326 16.51 -16.06 12.96
N CYS A 327 17.72 -15.53 12.76
CA CYS A 327 18.15 -15.06 11.45
C CYS A 327 18.36 -16.28 10.53
N GLY A 328 17.47 -16.46 9.54
CA GLY A 328 17.57 -17.55 8.58
C GLY A 328 18.52 -17.24 7.41
N ASN A 329 18.47 -16.02 6.88
CA ASN A 329 19.37 -15.57 5.81
C ASN A 329 19.80 -14.11 6.07
N PRO A 330 21.10 -13.83 6.34
CA PRO A 330 21.60 -12.48 6.59
C PRO A 330 21.58 -11.61 5.31
N LEU A 331 21.43 -12.22 4.14
CA LEU A 331 21.23 -11.54 2.85
C LEU A 331 19.73 -11.30 2.56
N ALA A 332 18.81 -11.56 3.49
CA ALA A 332 17.37 -11.33 3.26
C ALA A 332 17.01 -9.84 3.27
N LYS A 333 15.84 -9.51 2.68
CA LYS A 333 15.29 -8.15 2.60
C LYS A 333 15.28 -7.39 3.94
N GLY A 334 15.06 -8.11 5.05
CA GLY A 334 15.01 -7.51 6.39
C GLY A 334 16.34 -6.93 6.88
N TYR A 335 17.48 -7.38 6.33
CA TYR A 335 18.82 -6.98 6.76
C TYR A 335 19.48 -5.92 5.88
N ILE A 336 18.80 -5.47 4.82
CA ILE A 336 19.31 -4.43 3.91
C ILE A 336 19.64 -3.14 4.68
N GLY A 337 18.78 -2.72 5.60
CA GLY A 337 19.03 -1.52 6.42
C GLY A 337 20.28 -1.66 7.30
N SER A 338 20.51 -2.85 7.88
CA SER A 338 21.72 -3.12 8.66
C SER A 338 23.00 -3.05 7.82
N PHE A 339 22.91 -3.31 6.51
CA PHE A 339 24.02 -3.11 5.60
C PHE A 339 24.25 -1.64 5.26
N GLU A 340 23.17 -0.88 4.99
CA GLU A 340 23.24 0.58 4.76
C GLU A 340 23.84 1.32 5.97
N ASP A 341 23.47 0.88 7.19
CA ASP A 341 23.98 1.39 8.46
C ASP A 341 25.40 0.87 8.82
N LYS A 342 26.05 0.11 7.92
CA LYS A 342 27.39 -0.51 8.10
C LYS A 342 27.52 -1.46 9.29
N ILE A 343 26.42 -2.00 9.79
CA ILE A 343 26.40 -3.02 10.85
C ILE A 343 26.73 -4.40 10.27
N LEU A 344 26.12 -4.74 9.13
CA LEU A 344 26.44 -5.95 8.37
C LEU A 344 27.48 -5.59 7.31
N THR A 345 28.67 -6.17 7.39
CA THR A 345 29.81 -5.90 6.49
C THR A 345 30.42 -7.19 5.95
N SER A 346 31.49 -7.10 5.16
CA SER A 346 32.24 -8.24 4.63
C SER A 346 33.71 -7.89 4.47
N GLU A 347 34.58 -8.91 4.48
CA GLU A 347 36.00 -8.78 4.11
C GLU A 347 36.24 -8.55 2.62
N TYR A 348 35.34 -9.02 1.76
CA TYR A 348 35.51 -8.92 0.31
C TYR A 348 34.68 -7.79 -0.26
N GLU A 349 35.30 -6.95 -1.10
CA GLU A 349 34.56 -5.96 -1.90
C GLU A 349 33.54 -6.62 -2.83
N ALA A 350 33.80 -7.88 -3.24
CA ALA A 350 32.86 -8.72 -3.98
C ALA A 350 31.54 -8.95 -3.22
N ALA A 351 31.57 -9.06 -1.90
CA ALA A 351 30.38 -9.22 -1.08
C ALA A 351 29.62 -7.92 -0.86
N LYS A 352 30.34 -6.79 -0.78
CA LYS A 352 29.72 -5.47 -0.78
C LYS A 352 28.89 -5.29 -2.06
N ALA A 353 29.49 -5.61 -3.21
CA ALA A 353 28.78 -5.65 -4.48
C ALA A 353 27.60 -6.63 -4.42
N ALA A 354 27.79 -7.88 -3.97
CA ALA A 354 26.70 -8.87 -3.88
C ALA A 354 25.49 -8.40 -3.06
N LEU A 355 25.76 -7.75 -1.92
CA LEU A 355 24.77 -7.20 -1.01
C LEU A 355 24.04 -6.00 -1.63
N GLU A 356 24.79 -5.08 -2.24
CA GLU A 356 24.24 -3.95 -2.98
C GLU A 356 23.33 -4.43 -4.12
N LEU A 357 23.79 -5.40 -4.92
CA LEU A 357 23.03 -5.98 -6.03
C LEU A 357 21.74 -6.66 -5.57
N ASN A 358 21.79 -7.38 -4.46
CA ASN A 358 20.61 -8.01 -3.87
C ASN A 358 19.63 -6.97 -3.30
N ALA A 359 20.14 -5.92 -2.64
CA ALA A 359 19.33 -4.80 -2.17
C ALA A 359 18.65 -4.06 -3.34
N MET A 360 19.39 -3.83 -4.44
CA MET A 360 18.89 -3.22 -5.67
C MET A 360 17.82 -4.08 -6.36
N SER A 361 17.98 -5.40 -6.33
CA SER A 361 17.06 -6.35 -6.97
C SER A 361 15.83 -6.70 -6.12
N ALA A 362 15.88 -6.51 -4.79
CA ALA A 362 14.84 -6.96 -3.87
C ALA A 362 13.45 -6.39 -4.20
N TYR A 363 13.38 -5.13 -4.60
CA TYR A 363 12.12 -4.52 -5.03
C TYR A 363 11.59 -5.18 -6.31
N TRP A 364 12.43 -5.23 -7.36
CA TRP A 364 12.08 -5.86 -8.63
C TRP A 364 11.60 -7.29 -8.45
N ILE A 365 12.33 -8.14 -7.71
CA ILE A 365 11.92 -9.54 -7.45
C ILE A 365 10.51 -9.62 -6.84
N SER A 366 10.18 -8.73 -5.91
CA SER A 366 8.87 -8.73 -5.23
C SER A 366 7.73 -8.15 -6.07
N SER A 367 8.04 -7.36 -7.09
CA SER A 367 7.05 -6.60 -7.88
C SER A 367 6.94 -7.08 -9.33
N ARG A 368 7.98 -7.72 -9.86
CA ARG A 368 8.16 -8.11 -11.27
C ARG A 368 6.96 -8.88 -11.81
N GLU A 369 6.48 -9.89 -11.10
CA GLU A 369 5.34 -10.69 -11.56
C GLU A 369 4.09 -9.83 -11.74
N ARG A 370 3.81 -8.94 -10.78
CA ARG A 370 2.65 -8.03 -10.81
C ARG A 370 2.77 -6.98 -11.92
N ILE A 371 3.99 -6.51 -12.19
CA ILE A 371 4.31 -5.56 -13.25
C ILE A 371 4.20 -6.21 -14.64
N LEU A 372 4.82 -7.38 -14.85
CA LEU A 372 4.74 -8.13 -16.12
C LEU A 372 3.32 -8.60 -16.43
N ASN A 373 2.52 -8.85 -15.39
CA ASN A 373 1.14 -9.27 -15.54
C ASN A 373 0.16 -8.13 -15.82
N GLN A 374 0.59 -6.86 -15.85
CA GLN A 374 -0.27 -5.75 -16.27
C GLN A 374 -0.87 -6.01 -17.65
N PHE A 375 -2.12 -5.60 -17.83
CA PHE A 375 -2.86 -5.76 -19.08
C PHE A 375 -2.88 -4.41 -19.80
N VAL A 376 -1.96 -4.27 -20.76
CA VAL A 376 -1.83 -3.10 -21.62
C VAL A 376 -2.59 -3.36 -22.90
N VAL A 377 -3.47 -2.44 -23.29
CA VAL A 377 -4.07 -2.42 -24.62
C VAL A 377 -3.42 -1.28 -25.37
N TRP A 378 -2.98 -1.54 -26.61
CA TRP A 378 -2.33 -0.57 -27.49
C TRP A 378 -3.33 0.02 -28.48
N ASP A 379 -3.09 1.24 -28.94
CA ASP A 379 -3.88 1.95 -29.95
C ASP A 379 -3.92 1.24 -31.31
N SER A 380 -2.93 0.38 -31.60
CA SER A 380 -2.93 -0.51 -32.76
C SER A 380 -3.99 -1.62 -32.68
N ASN A 381 -4.64 -1.80 -31.53
CA ASN A 381 -5.71 -2.78 -31.37
C ASN A 381 -6.97 -2.33 -32.12
N LEU A 382 -7.35 -3.10 -33.14
CA LEU A 382 -8.47 -2.78 -34.02
C LEU A 382 -9.85 -2.76 -33.32
N CYS A 383 -9.96 -3.31 -32.10
CA CYS A 383 -11.22 -3.36 -31.36
C CYS A 383 -11.46 -2.10 -30.51
N VAL A 384 -10.51 -1.16 -30.43
CA VAL A 384 -10.56 -0.03 -29.49
C VAL A 384 -10.35 1.30 -30.20
N ASP A 385 -11.19 2.27 -29.85
CA ASP A 385 -10.97 3.69 -30.13
C ASP A 385 -10.59 4.40 -28.83
N MET A 386 -9.29 4.62 -28.63
CA MET A 386 -8.79 5.27 -27.42
C MET A 386 -9.13 6.76 -27.34
N ASN A 387 -9.55 7.39 -28.45
CA ASN A 387 -9.73 8.84 -28.54
C ASN A 387 -8.52 9.64 -28.02
N LEU A 388 -7.33 9.15 -28.40
CA LEU A 388 -6.04 9.79 -28.14
C LEU A 388 -5.48 10.39 -29.44
N PRO A 389 -4.62 11.41 -29.36
CA PRO A 389 -3.98 11.98 -30.53
C PRO A 389 -3.13 10.92 -31.23
N LYS A 390 -3.10 10.98 -32.57
CA LYS A 390 -2.25 10.08 -33.36
C LYS A 390 -0.79 10.51 -33.20
N LYS A 391 0.07 9.53 -32.97
CA LYS A 391 1.52 9.75 -32.87
C LYS A 391 2.18 9.53 -34.23
N GLU A 392 3.13 10.37 -34.62
CA GLU A 392 3.91 10.15 -35.85
C GLU A 392 4.85 8.94 -35.73
N LYS A 393 5.41 8.71 -34.53
CA LYS A 393 6.33 7.61 -34.22
C LYS A 393 6.03 7.02 -32.85
N GLY A 394 5.90 5.70 -32.76
CA GLY A 394 5.59 4.99 -31.51
C GLY A 394 4.10 4.69 -31.37
N LYS A 395 3.68 4.31 -30.16
CA LYS A 395 2.30 3.87 -29.89
C LYS A 395 1.83 4.31 -28.51
N TYR A 396 0.56 4.63 -28.38
CA TYR A 396 -0.08 4.85 -27.09
C TYR A 396 -0.74 3.56 -26.60
N GLY A 397 -0.72 3.37 -25.29
CA GLY A 397 -1.43 2.29 -24.64
C GLY A 397 -2.17 2.79 -23.41
N ILE A 398 -3.16 2.01 -22.99
CA ILE A 398 -3.89 2.26 -21.75
C ILE A 398 -3.89 0.99 -20.91
N ILE A 399 -3.69 1.17 -19.60
CA ILE A 399 -3.83 0.16 -18.57
C ILE A 399 -5.04 0.54 -17.72
N LEU A 400 -5.92 -0.43 -17.46
CA LEU A 400 -7.03 -0.27 -16.52
C LEU A 400 -6.66 -0.97 -15.22
N PRO A 401 -6.34 -0.24 -14.13
CA PRO A 401 -6.07 -0.85 -12.83
C PRO A 401 -7.27 -1.67 -12.35
N GLN A 402 -7.01 -2.90 -11.88
CA GLN A 402 -8.04 -3.82 -11.38
C GLN A 402 -8.33 -3.53 -9.91
N MET A 403 -8.86 -2.34 -9.64
CA MET A 403 -9.07 -1.82 -8.30
C MET A 403 -10.31 -2.41 -7.64
N VAL A 404 -10.16 -2.90 -6.41
CA VAL A 404 -11.28 -3.16 -5.49
C VAL A 404 -11.51 -1.87 -4.71
N THR A 405 -12.56 -1.13 -5.07
CA THR A 405 -12.83 0.24 -4.61
C THR A 405 -13.01 0.38 -3.10
N MET A 406 -13.51 -0.66 -2.42
CA MET A 406 -13.50 -0.80 -0.95
C MET A 406 -12.92 -2.16 -0.56
N GLY A 407 -11.61 -2.35 -0.79
CA GLY A 407 -10.94 -3.63 -0.59
C GLY A 407 -10.49 -3.94 0.84
N THR A 408 -10.64 -2.99 1.77
CA THR A 408 -10.29 -3.15 3.19
C THR A 408 -11.46 -2.78 4.09
N ILE A 409 -11.44 -3.23 5.35
CA ILE A 409 -12.46 -2.87 6.35
C ILE A 409 -12.54 -1.36 6.62
N THR A 410 -11.45 -0.61 6.34
CA THR A 410 -11.42 0.86 6.44
C THR A 410 -12.02 1.53 5.22
N ARG A 411 -12.52 0.75 4.25
CA ARG A 411 -13.05 1.15 2.93
C ARG A 411 -12.00 1.68 1.97
N ARG A 412 -10.70 1.62 2.31
CA ARG A 412 -9.63 1.95 1.36
C ARG A 412 -9.63 0.99 0.19
N ALA A 413 -9.34 1.54 -1.00
CA ALA A 413 -9.18 0.75 -2.20
C ALA A 413 -7.95 -0.17 -2.13
N VAL A 414 -8.02 -1.28 -2.85
CA VAL A 414 -6.93 -2.25 -2.97
C VAL A 414 -6.67 -2.54 -4.44
N GLU A 415 -5.42 -2.41 -4.85
CA GLU A 415 -4.90 -2.82 -6.14
C GLU A 415 -3.43 -3.24 -5.93
N ARG A 416 -2.98 -4.31 -6.59
CA ARG A 416 -1.75 -5.03 -6.20
C ARG A 416 -0.48 -4.39 -6.72
N THR A 417 -0.55 -3.51 -7.71
CA THR A 417 0.61 -2.95 -8.41
C THR A 417 0.73 -1.45 -8.13
N TRP A 418 -0.21 -0.66 -8.63
CA TRP A 418 -0.21 0.80 -8.66
C TRP A 418 -0.42 1.43 -7.28
N LEU A 419 -1.32 0.88 -6.45
CA LEU A 419 -1.51 1.36 -5.07
C LEU A 419 -0.36 0.96 -4.12
N THR A 420 0.59 0.15 -4.60
CA THR A 420 1.78 -0.27 -3.83
C THR A 420 3.09 0.15 -4.50
N ALA A 421 3.00 0.91 -5.60
CA ALA A 421 4.16 1.31 -6.39
C ALA A 421 5.05 2.25 -5.58
N SER A 422 6.33 1.91 -5.46
CA SER A 422 7.28 2.80 -4.80
C SER A 422 7.64 3.98 -5.68
N ASN A 423 8.11 5.07 -5.09
CA ASN A 423 8.77 6.14 -5.83
C ASN A 423 10.14 5.68 -6.35
N ALA A 424 10.63 6.35 -7.39
CA ALA A 424 11.94 6.07 -7.99
C ALA A 424 13.05 6.22 -6.95
N LYS A 425 13.93 5.22 -6.87
CA LYS A 425 15.13 5.24 -6.02
C LYS A 425 16.35 4.81 -6.83
N LYS A 426 17.43 5.59 -6.70
CA LYS A 426 18.71 5.36 -7.37
C LYS A 426 19.29 3.97 -7.13
N ASN A 427 18.96 3.35 -6.00
CA ASN A 427 19.44 2.03 -5.60
C ASN A 427 18.39 0.92 -5.75
N ARG A 428 17.36 1.06 -6.60
CA ARG A 428 16.33 0.00 -6.79
C ARG A 428 15.91 -0.14 -8.25
N ILE A 429 16.09 -1.33 -8.80
CA ILE A 429 15.70 -1.68 -10.17
C ILE A 429 14.18 -1.61 -10.30
N GLY A 430 13.70 -0.97 -11.37
CA GLY A 430 12.29 -0.88 -11.72
C GLY A 430 11.46 -0.01 -10.76
N SER A 431 12.08 0.73 -9.84
CA SER A 431 11.38 1.58 -8.88
C SER A 431 10.76 2.84 -9.52
N GLU A 432 11.13 3.15 -10.76
CA GLU A 432 10.59 4.19 -11.62
C GLU A 432 9.22 3.85 -12.24
N LEU A 433 8.59 2.74 -11.85
CA LEU A 433 7.32 2.26 -12.43
C LEU A 433 6.26 3.36 -12.63
N LYS A 434 6.08 4.26 -11.65
CA LYS A 434 5.10 5.34 -11.74
C LYS A 434 5.35 6.22 -12.98
N SER A 435 6.60 6.56 -13.30
CA SER A 435 6.92 7.47 -14.41
C SER A 435 6.72 6.84 -15.79
N MET A 436 6.41 5.54 -15.86
CA MET A 436 6.00 4.91 -17.11
C MET A 436 4.57 5.30 -17.51
N VAL A 437 3.76 5.76 -16.54
CA VAL A 437 2.50 6.42 -16.84
C VAL A 437 2.82 7.82 -17.34
N GLN A 438 2.51 8.05 -18.61
CA GLN A 438 2.88 9.27 -19.33
C GLN A 438 1.64 9.90 -19.96
N ALA A 439 1.56 11.22 -19.89
CA ALA A 439 0.56 11.98 -20.61
C ALA A 439 0.82 11.86 -22.13
N PRO A 440 -0.21 11.59 -22.94
CA PRO A 440 -0.11 11.72 -24.39
C PRO A 440 0.23 13.15 -24.81
N GLU A 441 0.75 13.34 -26.02
CA GLU A 441 1.03 14.68 -26.57
C GLU A 441 -0.24 15.56 -26.53
N GLY A 442 -0.11 16.83 -26.11
CA GLY A 442 -1.27 17.72 -25.90
C GLY A 442 -2.03 17.51 -24.59
N TYR A 443 -1.55 16.61 -23.72
CA TYR A 443 -2.11 16.36 -22.39
C TYR A 443 -1.07 16.54 -21.28
N LYS A 444 -1.57 16.74 -20.06
CA LYS A 444 -0.81 16.74 -18.81
C LYS A 444 -1.52 15.89 -17.76
N ILE A 445 -0.73 15.41 -16.81
CA ILE A 445 -1.19 14.79 -15.56
C ILE A 445 -1.23 15.90 -14.51
N VAL A 446 -2.42 16.21 -14.02
CA VAL A 446 -2.64 17.20 -12.96
C VAL A 446 -3.08 16.50 -11.69
N GLY A 447 -2.51 16.87 -10.56
CA GLY A 447 -2.99 16.38 -9.28
C GLY A 447 -2.19 16.85 -8.09
N ALA A 448 -2.61 16.45 -6.90
CA ALA A 448 -2.03 16.91 -5.66
C ALA A 448 -2.02 15.81 -4.61
N ASP A 449 -1.13 15.95 -3.63
CA ASP A 449 -1.08 15.19 -2.38
C ASP A 449 -1.78 16.00 -1.29
N VAL A 450 -2.68 15.39 -0.53
CA VAL A 450 -3.31 16.08 0.61
C VAL A 450 -2.34 16.08 1.78
N ASP A 451 -1.78 17.25 2.09
CA ASP A 451 -0.81 17.37 3.18
C ASP A 451 -1.38 16.91 4.52
N SER A 452 -0.77 15.86 5.07
CA SER A 452 -1.04 15.32 6.40
C SER A 452 -2.53 15.09 6.65
N GLU A 453 -3.25 14.55 5.66
CA GLU A 453 -4.71 14.37 5.66
C GLU A 453 -5.24 13.78 6.96
N GLU A 454 -4.77 12.58 7.31
CA GLU A 454 -5.23 11.87 8.51
C GLU A 454 -4.84 12.56 9.81
N LEU A 455 -3.71 13.25 9.82
CA LEU A 455 -3.28 14.03 10.97
C LEU A 455 -4.18 15.24 11.17
N TRP A 456 -4.57 15.94 10.09
CA TRP A 456 -5.54 17.02 10.14
C TRP A 456 -6.93 16.53 10.58
N ILE A 457 -7.41 15.41 10.05
CA ILE A 457 -8.68 14.79 10.47
C ILE A 457 -8.63 14.46 11.97
N SER A 458 -7.54 13.87 12.44
CA SER A 458 -7.38 13.53 13.86
C SER A 458 -7.34 14.77 14.74
N SER A 459 -6.65 15.82 14.27
CA SER A 459 -6.56 17.12 14.93
C SER A 459 -7.93 17.79 15.08
N ILE A 460 -8.71 17.87 13.98
CA ILE A 460 -10.01 18.55 14.00
C ILE A 460 -11.04 17.80 14.85
N ILE A 461 -10.97 16.46 14.93
CA ILE A 461 -11.79 15.66 15.86
C ILE A 461 -11.50 16.02 17.32
N GLY A 462 -10.25 16.32 17.65
CA GLY A 462 -9.88 16.84 18.98
C GLY A 462 -10.41 18.25 19.21
N ASP A 463 -10.16 19.16 18.27
CA ASP A 463 -10.53 20.57 18.33
C ASP A 463 -12.06 20.81 18.36
N ALA A 464 -12.84 19.92 17.75
CA ALA A 464 -14.31 19.97 17.71
C ALA A 464 -14.96 20.07 19.10
N GLN A 465 -14.30 19.55 20.13
CA GLN A 465 -14.76 19.65 21.52
C GLN A 465 -14.79 21.09 22.05
N PHE A 466 -14.08 22.01 21.40
CA PHE A 466 -14.01 23.43 21.74
C PHE A 466 -14.68 24.35 20.70
N GLY A 467 -15.09 23.81 19.54
CA GLY A 467 -15.81 24.54 18.50
C GLY A 467 -14.96 25.44 17.59
N PHE A 468 -13.62 25.36 17.66
CA PHE A 468 -12.72 26.11 16.76
C PHE A 468 -11.41 25.36 16.49
N HIS A 469 -10.81 25.61 15.32
CA HIS A 469 -9.54 25.04 14.92
C HIS A 469 -8.36 25.50 15.79
N GLY A 470 -7.42 24.60 16.09
CA GLY A 470 -6.22 24.92 16.85
C GLY A 470 -6.44 25.02 18.36
N ALA A 471 -7.60 24.57 18.86
CA ALA A 471 -7.94 24.61 20.28
C ALA A 471 -7.08 23.65 21.12
N THR A 472 -6.66 22.53 20.53
CA THR A 472 -5.79 21.54 21.18
C THR A 472 -4.32 21.74 20.80
N ALA A 473 -3.40 21.17 21.58
CA ALA A 473 -1.98 21.20 21.26
C ALA A 473 -1.69 20.53 19.90
N LEU A 474 -2.40 19.44 19.57
CA LEU A 474 -2.34 18.82 18.25
C LEU A 474 -2.85 19.76 17.15
N GLY A 475 -4.03 20.38 17.37
CA GLY A 475 -4.59 21.49 16.60
C GLY A 475 -3.55 22.53 16.22
N TRP A 476 -2.92 23.08 17.24
CA TRP A 476 -1.93 24.13 17.07
C TRP A 476 -0.69 23.64 16.31
N MET A 477 -0.15 22.48 16.66
CA MET A 477 1.00 21.88 15.97
C MET A 477 0.72 21.59 14.49
N THR A 478 -0.51 21.21 14.13
CA THR A 478 -0.88 20.93 12.74
C THR A 478 -1.09 22.20 11.92
N LEU A 479 -1.57 23.29 12.52
CA LEU A 479 -1.87 24.54 11.81
C LEU A 479 -0.70 25.52 11.73
N GLN A 480 0.14 25.57 12.77
CA GLN A 480 1.22 26.55 12.93
C GLN A 480 2.59 25.90 13.19
N GLY A 481 2.66 24.59 13.41
CA GLY A 481 3.92 23.90 13.68
C GLY A 481 4.86 23.94 12.48
N SER A 482 6.11 24.31 12.73
CA SER A 482 7.15 24.40 11.72
C SER A 482 8.22 23.32 11.90
N LYS A 483 8.68 22.78 10.77
CA LYS A 483 9.84 21.87 10.73
C LYS A 483 11.14 22.59 11.11
N SER A 484 11.32 23.84 10.68
CA SER A 484 12.57 24.59 10.94
C SER A 484 12.73 24.94 12.42
N GLU A 485 11.62 25.23 13.09
CA GLU A 485 11.59 25.57 14.51
C GLU A 485 11.48 24.35 15.42
N GLY A 486 11.31 23.14 14.84
CA GLY A 486 11.10 21.91 15.59
C GLY A 486 9.79 21.90 16.41
N THR A 487 8.83 22.76 16.05
CA THR A 487 7.54 22.91 16.71
C THR A 487 6.48 21.96 16.13
N ASP A 488 6.75 21.34 14.98
CA ASP A 488 5.88 20.32 14.40
C ASP A 488 5.87 18.99 15.19
N LEU A 489 4.75 18.26 15.09
CA LEU A 489 4.52 17.00 15.81
C LEU A 489 5.66 15.97 15.63
N HIS A 490 6.20 15.86 14.42
CA HIS A 490 7.23 14.87 14.15
C HIS A 490 8.56 15.24 14.80
N SER A 491 8.91 16.52 14.83
CA SER A 491 10.11 17.02 15.51
C SER A 491 9.99 16.87 17.03
N LYS A 492 8.83 17.17 17.62
CA LYS A 492 8.59 16.94 19.05
C LYS A 492 8.73 15.47 19.44
N THR A 493 8.14 14.57 18.64
CA THR A 493 8.27 13.11 18.86
C THR A 493 9.70 12.62 18.68
N ALA A 494 10.41 13.14 17.67
CA ALA A 494 11.82 12.84 17.44
C ALA A 494 12.70 13.22 18.65
N ASN A 495 12.45 14.39 19.24
CA ASN A 495 13.17 14.86 20.41
C ASN A 495 12.91 13.99 21.65
N ILE A 496 11.66 13.59 21.91
CA ILE A 496 11.33 12.71 23.05
C ILE A 496 11.99 11.34 22.89
N LEU A 497 11.91 10.75 21.69
CA LEU A 497 12.46 9.41 21.44
C LEU A 497 13.97 9.40 21.20
N GLY A 498 14.59 10.55 20.91
CA GLY A 498 15.99 10.66 20.51
C GLY A 498 16.28 9.95 19.17
N ILE A 499 15.38 10.10 18.19
CA ILE A 499 15.49 9.49 16.85
C ILE A 499 15.37 10.55 15.76
N SER A 500 15.62 10.19 14.50
CA SER A 500 15.41 11.11 13.38
C SER A 500 13.92 11.38 13.15
N ARG A 501 13.60 12.58 12.62
CA ARG A 501 12.23 12.99 12.28
C ARG A 501 11.52 12.01 11.35
N ASP A 502 12.22 11.46 10.37
CA ASP A 502 11.63 10.51 9.42
C ASP A 502 11.26 9.18 10.10
N LYS A 503 12.07 8.71 11.06
CA LYS A 503 11.70 7.56 11.90
C LYS A 503 10.51 7.92 12.81
N ALA A 504 10.49 9.12 13.38
CA ALA A 504 9.40 9.60 14.25
C ALA A 504 8.03 9.69 13.56
N LYS A 505 7.97 9.89 12.24
CA LYS A 505 6.71 9.81 11.49
C LYS A 505 6.01 8.48 11.70
N ILE A 506 6.75 7.37 11.62
CA ILE A 506 6.20 6.02 11.76
C ILE A 506 5.58 5.82 13.15
N PHE A 507 6.22 6.35 14.20
CA PHE A 507 5.69 6.32 15.57
C PHE A 507 4.40 7.13 15.70
N ASN A 508 4.35 8.34 15.13
CA ASN A 508 3.16 9.19 15.21
C ASN A 508 1.94 8.52 14.58
N TYR A 509 2.07 8.03 13.34
CA TYR A 509 0.96 7.34 12.67
C TYR A 509 0.55 6.08 13.42
N ALA A 510 1.50 5.24 13.84
CA ALA A 510 1.19 4.05 14.62
C ALA A 510 0.44 4.41 15.93
N ARG A 511 0.85 5.48 16.61
CA ARG A 511 0.21 5.96 17.85
C ARG A 511 -1.21 6.47 17.60
N ILE A 512 -1.43 7.28 16.57
CA ILE A 512 -2.76 7.77 16.19
C ILE A 512 -3.71 6.60 15.89
N TYR A 513 -3.20 5.52 15.29
CA TYR A 513 -3.96 4.29 15.05
C TYR A 513 -4.14 3.39 16.29
N GLY A 514 -3.76 3.87 17.47
CA GLY A 514 -3.97 3.17 18.74
C GLY A 514 -2.92 2.11 19.06
N ALA A 515 -1.73 2.15 18.45
CA ALA A 515 -0.59 1.38 18.96
C ALA A 515 -0.29 1.75 20.41
N GLY A 516 0.25 0.81 21.18
CA GLY A 516 0.60 1.01 22.59
C GLY A 516 2.11 1.03 22.83
N VAL A 517 2.49 1.21 24.10
CA VAL A 517 3.89 1.27 24.56
C VAL A 517 4.70 0.07 24.05
N LYS A 518 4.19 -1.16 24.18
CA LYS A 518 4.89 -2.39 23.72
C LYS A 518 5.31 -2.34 22.24
N TYR A 519 4.42 -1.85 21.37
CA TYR A 519 4.72 -1.72 19.95
C TYR A 519 5.82 -0.67 19.74
N ALA A 520 5.70 0.50 20.37
CA ALA A 520 6.71 1.55 20.26
C ALA A 520 8.07 1.10 20.81
N THR A 521 8.12 0.39 21.94
CA THR A 521 9.34 -0.20 22.49
C THR A 521 9.98 -1.15 21.47
N SER A 522 9.20 -2.08 20.91
CA SER A 522 9.72 -3.04 19.92
C SER A 522 10.27 -2.34 18.68
N LEU A 523 9.60 -1.28 18.21
CA LEU A 523 10.00 -0.52 17.03
C LEU A 523 11.25 0.34 17.33
N LEU A 524 11.36 0.89 18.54
CA LEU A 524 12.50 1.69 18.96
C LEU A 524 13.78 0.84 19.06
N LEU A 525 13.67 -0.37 19.61
CA LEU A 525 14.76 -1.34 19.65
C LEU A 525 15.24 -1.76 18.27
N GLN A 526 14.34 -1.82 17.28
CA GLN A 526 14.72 -2.09 15.89
C GLN A 526 15.54 -0.94 15.28
N TYR A 527 15.22 0.32 15.62
CA TYR A 527 15.84 1.50 15.02
C TYR A 527 17.09 2.02 15.72
N SER A 528 17.25 1.69 17.00
CA SER A 528 18.35 2.13 17.86
C SER A 528 19.09 0.90 18.38
N GLN A 529 19.94 0.30 17.54
CA GLN A 529 20.77 -0.83 17.96
C GLN A 529 21.76 -0.37 19.03
N GLY A 530 21.72 -1.01 20.20
CA GLY A 530 22.51 -0.64 21.39
C GLY A 530 21.71 0.07 22.48
N MET A 531 20.45 0.42 22.24
CA MET A 531 19.53 0.84 23.32
C MET A 531 19.12 -0.39 24.12
N ASP A 532 19.25 -0.32 25.45
CA ASP A 532 18.77 -1.36 26.33
C ASP A 532 17.23 -1.35 26.40
N GLN A 533 16.64 -2.51 26.73
CA GLN A 533 15.19 -2.69 26.82
C GLN A 533 14.55 -1.68 27.77
N GLN A 534 15.19 -1.38 28.91
CA GLN A 534 14.63 -0.50 29.94
C GLN A 534 14.59 0.94 29.47
N THR A 535 15.65 1.43 28.81
CA THR A 535 15.68 2.76 28.18
C THR A 535 14.64 2.87 27.07
N ALA A 536 14.47 1.84 26.25
CA ALA A 536 13.47 1.83 25.19
C ALA A 536 12.04 1.88 25.76
N GLU A 537 11.77 1.12 26.83
CA GLU A 537 10.50 1.15 27.56
C GLU A 537 10.26 2.52 28.21
N LYS A 538 11.29 3.11 28.82
CA LYS A 538 11.21 4.43 29.44
C LYS A 538 10.87 5.52 28.41
N ARG A 539 11.60 5.60 27.30
CA ARG A 539 11.33 6.59 26.24
C ARG A 539 9.96 6.39 25.59
N ALA A 540 9.55 5.13 25.39
CA ALA A 540 8.21 4.82 24.90
C ALA A 540 7.16 5.28 25.92
N ALA A 541 7.31 4.97 27.21
CA ALA A 541 6.39 5.41 28.25
C ALA A 541 6.31 6.95 28.33
N GLU A 542 7.46 7.64 28.30
CA GLU A 542 7.54 9.10 28.24
C GLU A 542 6.79 9.67 27.02
N LEU A 543 6.93 9.05 25.84
CA LEU A 543 6.18 9.47 24.66
C LEU A 543 4.66 9.37 24.89
N TYR A 544 4.17 8.23 25.37
CA TYR A 544 2.73 8.05 25.58
C TYR A 544 2.20 8.94 26.71
N SER A 545 2.98 9.15 27.78
CA SER A 545 2.61 10.06 28.86
C SER A 545 2.50 11.50 28.39
N ASN A 546 3.43 12.00 27.58
CA ASN A 546 3.40 13.38 27.07
C ASN A 546 2.32 13.59 25.99
N THR A 547 1.97 12.55 25.24
CA THR A 547 1.03 12.66 24.10
C THR A 547 -0.36 12.17 24.45
N LYS A 548 -0.53 10.87 24.72
CA LYS A 548 -1.82 10.30 25.09
C LYS A 548 -2.27 10.73 26.49
N GLY A 549 -1.33 10.90 27.41
CA GLY A 549 -1.61 11.25 28.80
C GLY A 549 -1.86 10.04 29.69
N GLU A 550 -2.45 10.30 30.85
CA GLU A 550 -2.86 9.28 31.81
C GLU A 550 -4.32 8.89 31.61
N LYS A 551 -4.64 7.61 31.85
CA LYS A 551 -6.02 7.11 31.77
C LYS A 551 -6.66 7.12 33.14
N GLU A 552 -7.65 7.98 33.33
CA GLU A 552 -8.44 7.98 34.55
C GLU A 552 -9.52 6.89 34.45
N HIS A 553 -9.64 6.06 35.50
CA HIS A 553 -10.61 4.98 35.52
C HIS A 553 -12.00 5.46 35.96
N SER A 554 -13.05 4.82 35.42
CA SER A 554 -14.45 5.16 35.68
C SER A 554 -14.87 5.18 37.16
N LYS A 555 -14.15 4.43 38.02
CA LYS A 555 -14.40 4.42 39.47
C LYS A 555 -13.97 5.70 40.17
N ASN A 556 -13.02 6.43 39.59
CA ASN A 556 -12.32 7.54 40.23
C ASN A 556 -12.78 8.91 39.70
N ASN A 557 -13.63 8.95 38.68
CA ASN A 557 -14.02 10.20 38.01
C ASN A 557 -15.53 10.45 37.94
N VAL A 558 -15.88 11.73 37.86
CA VAL A 558 -17.27 12.24 37.85
C VAL A 558 -18.04 11.76 36.62
N PHE A 559 -17.34 11.52 35.51
CA PHE A 559 -17.94 11.12 34.23
C PHE A 559 -18.34 9.63 34.18
N LYS A 560 -17.96 8.83 35.20
CA LYS A 560 -18.21 7.38 35.30
C LYS A 560 -17.78 6.59 34.05
N ARG A 561 -16.83 7.11 33.28
CA ARG A 561 -16.27 6.49 32.08
C ARG A 561 -14.76 6.72 32.05
N PRO A 562 -13.98 5.77 31.52
CA PRO A 562 -12.55 5.98 31.43
C PRO A 562 -12.24 7.05 30.37
N PHE A 563 -11.30 7.95 30.66
CA PHE A 563 -10.85 8.97 29.70
C PHE A 563 -9.37 9.32 29.92
N TRP A 564 -8.76 9.89 28.90
CA TRP A 564 -7.38 10.33 28.88
C TRP A 564 -7.26 11.80 29.26
N HIS A 565 -6.25 12.16 30.06
CA HIS A 565 -5.95 13.55 30.42
C HIS A 565 -4.44 13.80 30.54
N GLY A 566 -4.04 15.08 30.50
CA GLY A 566 -2.66 15.51 30.76
C GLY A 566 -1.68 15.34 29.58
N GLY A 567 -2.11 14.74 28.47
CA GLY A 567 -1.30 14.62 27.25
C GLY A 567 -1.73 15.60 26.16
N SER A 568 -0.81 15.91 25.22
CA SER A 568 -1.06 16.83 24.10
C SER A 568 -2.16 16.37 23.13
N GLU A 569 -2.50 15.08 23.12
CA GLU A 569 -3.43 14.42 22.22
C GLU A 569 -4.60 13.76 22.95
N SER A 570 -4.72 13.94 24.27
CA SER A 570 -5.74 13.27 25.09
C SER A 570 -7.17 13.49 24.57
N TYR A 571 -7.50 14.71 24.15
CA TYR A 571 -8.81 15.07 23.58
C TYR A 571 -9.13 14.29 22.31
N MET A 572 -8.18 14.17 21.39
CA MET A 572 -8.32 13.36 20.18
C MET A 572 -8.55 11.89 20.54
N PHE A 573 -7.74 11.32 21.44
CA PHE A 573 -7.91 9.92 21.83
C PHE A 573 -9.24 9.63 22.51
N ASN A 574 -9.74 10.55 23.33
CA ASN A 574 -11.07 10.43 23.94
C ASN A 574 -12.16 10.39 22.86
N ALA A 575 -12.14 11.33 21.91
CA ALA A 575 -13.12 11.37 20.83
C ALA A 575 -13.04 10.12 19.92
N LEU A 576 -11.84 9.66 19.58
CA LEU A 576 -11.65 8.44 18.78
C LEU A 576 -12.11 7.18 19.53
N GLU A 577 -11.78 7.05 20.82
CA GLU A 577 -12.23 5.92 21.65
C GLU A 577 -13.76 5.95 21.86
N ASP A 578 -14.37 7.13 22.04
CA ASP A 578 -15.83 7.30 22.15
C ASP A 578 -16.54 6.82 20.87
N ILE A 579 -16.06 7.20 19.69
CA ILE A 579 -16.61 6.71 18.42
C ILE A 579 -16.41 5.19 18.30
N ALA A 580 -15.21 4.70 18.59
CA ALA A 580 -14.86 3.28 18.46
C ALA A 580 -15.60 2.36 19.44
N LEU A 581 -16.00 2.88 20.61
CA LEU A 581 -16.74 2.15 21.64
C LEU A 581 -18.26 2.33 21.54
N SER A 582 -18.73 3.26 20.71
CA SER A 582 -20.15 3.47 20.49
C SER A 582 -20.85 2.20 19.98
N LYS A 583 -22.16 2.09 20.24
CA LYS A 583 -22.95 0.91 19.84
C LYS A 583 -22.90 0.66 18.33
N GLU A 584 -22.93 1.75 17.55
CA GLU A 584 -22.81 1.75 16.09
C GLU A 584 -21.69 2.72 15.69
N PRO A 585 -20.41 2.28 15.68
CA PRO A 585 -19.30 3.12 15.28
C PRO A 585 -19.46 3.62 13.85
N ARG A 586 -19.43 4.95 13.68
CA ARG A 586 -19.60 5.64 12.40
C ARG A 586 -18.53 6.70 12.20
N THR A 587 -18.17 6.95 10.95
CA THR A 587 -17.32 8.10 10.63
C THR A 587 -18.08 9.41 10.89
N PRO A 588 -17.40 10.45 11.39
CA PRO A 588 -18.05 11.70 11.82
C PRO A 588 -18.65 12.53 10.67
N VAL A 589 -18.18 12.38 9.43
CA VAL A 589 -18.58 13.27 8.33
C VAL A 589 -19.63 12.66 7.41
N LEU A 590 -19.38 11.46 6.87
CA LEU A 590 -20.35 10.78 5.98
C LEU A 590 -21.18 9.70 6.69
N GLY A 591 -21.01 9.52 8.00
CA GLY A 591 -21.81 8.60 8.81
C GLY A 591 -21.61 7.12 8.45
N CYS A 592 -20.50 6.75 7.82
CA CYS A 592 -20.25 5.39 7.37
C CYS A 592 -19.95 4.46 8.54
N SER A 593 -20.69 3.36 8.66
CA SER A 593 -20.56 2.37 9.73
C SER A 593 -19.36 1.45 9.51
N ILE A 594 -18.74 1.02 10.60
CA ILE A 594 -17.79 -0.09 10.59
C ILE A 594 -18.50 -1.39 10.18
N THR A 595 -17.75 -2.34 9.62
CA THR A 595 -18.20 -3.72 9.35
C THR A 595 -18.86 -4.33 10.59
N ASP A 596 -19.95 -5.07 10.39
CA ASP A 596 -20.66 -5.74 11.48
C ASP A 596 -19.71 -6.64 12.30
N ALA A 597 -18.74 -7.27 11.64
CA ALA A 597 -17.75 -8.14 12.27
C ALA A 597 -16.91 -7.47 13.37
N LEU A 598 -16.80 -6.14 13.39
CA LEU A 598 -16.00 -5.39 14.37
C LEU A 598 -16.85 -4.58 15.36
N LYS A 599 -18.18 -4.59 15.23
CA LYS A 599 -19.03 -3.84 16.15
C LYS A 599 -18.90 -4.39 17.58
N PRO A 600 -18.96 -3.52 18.62
CA PRO A 600 -18.82 -3.96 20.00
C PRO A 600 -19.82 -5.04 20.42
N ARG A 601 -21.02 -5.07 19.83
CA ARG A 601 -22.03 -6.12 20.11
C ARG A 601 -21.61 -7.56 19.75
N TYR A 602 -20.65 -7.74 18.85
CA TYR A 602 -20.17 -9.07 18.40
C TYR A 602 -18.74 -9.40 18.85
N THR A 603 -17.98 -8.39 19.31
CA THR A 603 -16.56 -8.53 19.68
C THR A 603 -16.25 -8.07 21.10
N GLY A 604 -17.21 -7.45 21.78
CA GLY A 604 -17.02 -6.83 23.08
C GLY A 604 -15.89 -5.80 23.05
N SER A 605 -14.97 -5.91 24.01
CA SER A 605 -13.79 -5.05 24.14
C SER A 605 -12.61 -5.46 23.24
N GLN A 606 -12.70 -6.59 22.53
CA GLN A 606 -11.65 -7.04 21.62
C GLN A 606 -11.51 -6.08 20.42
N PHE A 607 -10.32 -6.03 19.82
CA PHE A 607 -10.03 -5.26 18.61
C PHE A 607 -10.23 -3.74 18.70
N LEU A 608 -10.18 -3.15 19.91
CA LEU A 608 -10.31 -1.69 20.09
C LEU A 608 -9.30 -0.90 19.24
N THR A 609 -8.05 -1.36 19.16
CA THR A 609 -7.01 -0.72 18.33
C THR A 609 -7.38 -0.74 16.85
N SER A 610 -7.96 -1.84 16.36
CA SER A 610 -8.47 -1.93 14.98
C SER A 610 -9.65 -0.97 14.75
N ARG A 611 -10.52 -0.77 15.74
CA ARG A 611 -11.63 0.18 15.65
C ARG A 611 -11.15 1.64 15.66
N VAL A 612 -10.22 2.00 16.53
CA VAL A 612 -9.63 3.35 16.58
C VAL A 612 -8.92 3.68 15.26
N ASN A 613 -8.11 2.75 14.76
CA ASN A 613 -7.48 2.89 13.45
C ASN A 613 -8.53 3.05 12.32
N TRP A 614 -9.62 2.29 12.39
CA TRP A 614 -10.71 2.39 11.43
C TRP A 614 -11.35 3.78 11.41
N VAL A 615 -11.57 4.44 12.55
CA VAL A 615 -12.18 5.79 12.58
C VAL A 615 -11.38 6.75 11.70
N VAL A 616 -10.06 6.84 11.91
CA VAL A 616 -9.19 7.78 11.17
C VAL A 616 -9.09 7.39 9.69
N GLN A 617 -8.73 6.14 9.38
CA GLN A 617 -8.54 5.72 8.00
C GLN A 617 -9.82 5.77 7.18
N SER A 618 -10.96 5.42 7.79
CA SER A 618 -12.24 5.46 7.11
C SER A 618 -12.74 6.89 6.93
N SER A 619 -12.41 7.80 7.84
CA SER A 619 -12.59 9.23 7.60
C SER A 619 -11.72 9.77 6.46
N GLY A 620 -10.50 9.28 6.27
CA GLY A 620 -9.71 9.63 5.08
C GLY A 620 -10.38 9.18 3.77
N VAL A 621 -11.02 8.00 3.77
CA VAL A 621 -11.82 7.56 2.61
C VAL A 621 -13.03 8.47 2.36
N ASP A 622 -13.65 9.00 3.41
CA ASP A 622 -14.72 9.99 3.27
C ASP A 622 -14.23 11.28 2.61
N TYR A 623 -13.03 11.73 2.98
CA TYR A 623 -12.35 12.87 2.38
C TYR A 623 -12.11 12.64 0.89
N LEU A 624 -11.50 11.51 0.53
CA LEU A 624 -11.24 11.15 -0.86
C LEU A 624 -12.52 11.13 -1.69
N HIS A 625 -13.60 10.53 -1.18
CA HIS A 625 -14.88 10.49 -1.89
C HIS A 625 -15.47 11.88 -2.12
N LEU A 626 -15.40 12.77 -1.13
CA LEU A 626 -15.85 14.15 -1.28
C LEU A 626 -15.02 14.89 -2.34
N LEU A 627 -13.70 14.72 -2.31
CA LEU A 627 -12.78 15.35 -3.24
C LEU A 627 -13.05 14.92 -4.69
N ILE A 628 -13.16 13.62 -4.96
CA ILE A 628 -13.39 13.11 -6.33
C ILE A 628 -14.80 13.39 -6.85
N VAL A 629 -15.83 13.38 -5.98
CA VAL A 629 -17.19 13.72 -6.39
C VAL A 629 -17.30 15.21 -6.70
N SER A 630 -16.63 16.06 -5.90
CA SER A 630 -16.56 17.51 -6.15
C SER A 630 -15.83 17.81 -7.45
N MET A 631 -14.70 17.14 -7.70
CA MET A 631 -13.99 17.22 -8.98
C MET A 631 -14.86 16.75 -10.15
N GLY A 632 -15.54 15.61 -10.02
CA GLY A 632 -16.46 15.12 -11.05
C GLY A 632 -17.58 16.11 -11.36
N HIS A 633 -18.12 16.77 -10.34
CA HIS A 633 -19.11 17.84 -10.51
C HIS A 633 -18.52 19.06 -11.23
N LEU A 634 -17.37 19.58 -10.79
CA LEU A 634 -16.73 20.76 -11.39
C LEU A 634 -16.32 20.51 -12.85
N ILE A 635 -15.74 19.35 -13.14
CA ILE A 635 -15.38 18.92 -14.50
C ILE A 635 -16.60 18.96 -15.42
N LYS A 636 -17.71 18.36 -14.99
CA LYS A 636 -18.96 18.33 -15.77
C LYS A 636 -19.59 19.72 -15.90
N ARG A 637 -19.65 20.48 -14.79
CA ARG A 637 -20.29 21.79 -14.73
C ARG A 637 -19.61 22.80 -15.62
N TYR A 638 -18.29 22.83 -15.64
CA TYR A 638 -17.53 23.83 -16.39
C TYR A 638 -17.00 23.29 -17.73
N GLY A 639 -17.29 22.04 -18.09
CA GLY A 639 -16.78 21.44 -19.32
C GLY A 639 -15.24 21.43 -19.37
N ILE A 640 -14.61 21.05 -18.25
CA ILE A 640 -13.15 20.89 -18.17
C ILE A 640 -12.82 19.55 -18.79
N ASP A 641 -11.92 19.50 -19.77
CA ASP A 641 -11.50 18.27 -20.40
C ASP A 641 -10.45 17.52 -19.57
N ALA A 642 -10.94 16.91 -18.48
CA ALA A 642 -10.16 16.13 -17.55
C ALA A 642 -10.85 14.81 -17.18
N ARG A 643 -10.06 13.75 -16.97
CA ARG A 643 -10.55 12.45 -16.51
C ARG A 643 -9.70 11.93 -15.35
N PHE A 644 -10.39 11.41 -14.32
CA PHE A 644 -9.76 10.77 -13.17
C PHE A 644 -8.90 9.57 -13.61
N MET A 645 -7.62 9.57 -13.23
CA MET A 645 -6.68 8.48 -13.54
C MET A 645 -6.62 7.48 -12.42
N LEU A 646 -6.19 7.92 -11.24
CA LEU A 646 -5.93 7.07 -10.08
C LEU A 646 -5.85 7.94 -8.82
N SER A 647 -6.17 7.34 -7.68
CA SER A 647 -5.80 7.87 -6.37
C SER A 647 -4.92 6.85 -5.65
N VAL A 648 -3.80 7.31 -5.09
CA VAL A 648 -2.82 6.46 -4.38
C VAL A 648 -2.53 7.08 -3.02
N HIS A 649 -2.91 6.39 -1.94
CA HIS A 649 -2.88 6.96 -0.60
C HIS A 649 -3.74 8.23 -0.56
N ASP A 650 -3.12 9.39 -0.39
CA ASP A 650 -3.75 10.69 -0.23
C ASP A 650 -3.50 11.57 -1.48
N GLU A 651 -2.95 10.97 -2.55
CA GLU A 651 -2.73 11.60 -3.85
C GLU A 651 -3.92 11.33 -4.79
N VAL A 652 -4.30 12.35 -5.57
CA VAL A 652 -5.35 12.24 -6.60
C VAL A 652 -4.83 12.81 -7.92
N ARG A 653 -4.95 12.05 -9.01
CA ARG A 653 -4.39 12.42 -10.32
C ARG A 653 -5.44 12.34 -11.44
N TYR A 654 -5.38 13.30 -12.35
CA TYR A 654 -6.26 13.47 -13.50
C TYR A 654 -5.43 13.65 -14.77
N LEU A 655 -5.89 13.08 -15.87
CA LEU A 655 -5.38 13.39 -17.20
C LEU A 655 -6.21 14.54 -17.76
N THR A 656 -5.59 15.63 -18.15
CA THR A 656 -6.25 16.82 -18.69
C THR A 656 -5.56 17.27 -19.98
N THR A 657 -6.28 17.95 -20.85
CA THR A 657 -5.64 18.65 -21.97
C THR A 657 -4.73 19.76 -21.48
N GLU A 658 -3.74 20.13 -22.29
CA GLU A 658 -2.85 21.27 -21.99
C GLU A 658 -3.62 22.58 -21.80
N LYS A 659 -4.68 22.79 -22.59
CA LYS A 659 -5.58 23.95 -22.46
C LYS A 659 -6.22 24.03 -21.07
N ASP A 660 -6.67 22.90 -20.53
CA ASP A 660 -7.43 22.86 -19.28
C ASP A 660 -6.57 22.55 -18.04
N GLN A 661 -5.24 22.54 -18.16
CA GLN A 661 -4.35 22.16 -17.06
C GLN A 661 -4.53 23.06 -15.81
N HIS A 662 -4.65 24.37 -16.00
CA HIS A 662 -4.82 25.33 -14.90
C HIS A 662 -6.27 25.37 -14.40
N ARG A 663 -7.26 25.16 -15.28
CA ARG A 663 -8.68 25.02 -14.89
C ARG A 663 -8.88 23.80 -14.01
N THR A 664 -8.24 22.68 -14.37
CA THR A 664 -8.21 21.44 -13.57
C THR A 664 -7.52 21.66 -12.22
N ALA A 665 -6.40 22.38 -12.21
CA ALA A 665 -5.70 22.71 -10.96
C ALA A 665 -6.55 23.57 -10.02
N LEU A 666 -7.23 24.60 -10.53
CA LEU A 666 -8.14 25.43 -9.75
C LEU A 666 -9.36 24.64 -9.25
N ALA A 667 -9.94 23.79 -10.09
CA ALA A 667 -11.04 22.92 -9.69
C ALA A 667 -10.64 21.99 -8.54
N LEU A 668 -9.40 21.46 -8.57
CA LEU A 668 -8.88 20.63 -7.50
C LEU A 668 -8.68 21.40 -6.19
N GLN A 669 -8.17 22.63 -6.27
CA GLN A 669 -8.09 23.54 -5.12
C GLN A 669 -9.47 23.79 -4.50
N ILE A 670 -10.49 24.11 -5.31
CA ILE A 670 -11.86 24.37 -4.86
C ILE A 670 -12.47 23.11 -4.22
N ALA A 671 -12.30 21.94 -4.86
CA ALA A 671 -12.79 20.67 -4.35
C ALA A 671 -12.21 20.33 -2.96
N ASN A 672 -10.94 20.69 -2.71
CA ASN A 672 -10.30 20.53 -1.40
C ASN A 672 -10.88 21.48 -0.35
N VAL A 673 -11.11 22.75 -0.71
CA VAL A 673 -11.77 23.72 0.16
C VAL A 673 -13.16 23.22 0.55
N TRP A 674 -13.97 22.77 -0.41
CA TRP A 674 -15.31 22.23 -0.13
C TRP A 674 -15.27 21.01 0.78
N THR A 675 -14.32 20.11 0.53
CA THR A 675 -14.13 18.91 1.36
C THR A 675 -13.78 19.30 2.79
N ARG A 676 -12.78 20.17 3.00
CA ARG A 676 -12.37 20.59 4.34
C ARG A 676 -13.41 21.43 5.07
N ALA A 677 -14.14 22.27 4.34
CA ALA A 677 -15.24 23.06 4.89
C ALA A 677 -16.36 22.15 5.39
N LEU A 678 -16.75 21.13 4.61
CA LEU A 678 -17.77 20.17 5.04
C LEU A 678 -17.34 19.34 6.25
N PHE A 679 -16.08 18.90 6.28
CA PHE A 679 -15.51 18.22 7.45
C PHE A 679 -15.59 19.08 8.72
N SER A 680 -15.19 20.35 8.60
CA SER A 680 -15.22 21.30 9.72
C SER A 680 -16.65 21.55 10.18
N TYR A 681 -17.56 21.80 9.23
CA TYR A 681 -18.97 22.04 9.50
C TYR A 681 -19.66 20.86 10.19
N LYS A 682 -19.46 19.62 9.70
CA LYS A 682 -20.04 18.41 10.30
C LYS A 682 -19.49 18.11 11.70
N LEU A 683 -18.30 18.60 12.01
CA LEU A 683 -17.71 18.55 13.35
C LEU A 683 -18.08 19.76 14.23
N GLY A 684 -18.96 20.65 13.77
CA GLY A 684 -19.44 21.81 14.54
C GLY A 684 -18.52 23.03 14.49
N ILE A 685 -17.58 23.08 13.55
CA ILE A 685 -16.67 24.22 13.35
C ILE A 685 -17.05 24.96 12.07
N HIS A 686 -17.53 26.21 12.20
CA HIS A 686 -18.09 26.98 11.08
C HIS A 686 -17.08 27.82 10.29
N ASN A 687 -15.79 27.77 10.65
CA ASN A 687 -14.72 28.51 9.99
C ASN A 687 -13.64 27.53 9.51
N LEU A 688 -12.96 27.84 8.41
CA LEU A 688 -11.84 27.04 7.89
C LEU A 688 -10.57 27.90 7.81
N PRO A 689 -9.45 27.53 8.45
CA PRO A 689 -8.21 28.27 8.36
C PRO A 689 -7.62 28.24 6.95
N GLN A 690 -7.10 29.38 6.49
CA GLN A 690 -6.50 29.50 5.16
C GLN A 690 -5.33 28.52 4.94
N SER A 691 -4.53 28.26 5.98
CA SER A 691 -3.34 27.38 5.91
C SER A 691 -3.66 25.93 5.52
N VAL A 692 -4.90 25.49 5.74
CA VAL A 692 -5.35 24.14 5.40
C VAL A 692 -6.34 24.13 4.24
N ALA A 693 -6.97 25.26 3.92
CA ALA A 693 -8.04 25.33 2.93
C ALA A 693 -7.60 24.87 1.53
N PHE A 694 -6.38 25.23 1.14
CA PHE A 694 -5.82 24.94 -0.17
C PHE A 694 -4.71 23.89 -0.07
N PHE A 695 -4.49 23.15 -1.15
CA PHE A 695 -3.26 22.36 -1.31
C PHE A 695 -2.05 23.28 -1.29
N SER A 696 -0.96 22.83 -0.68
CA SER A 696 0.33 23.54 -0.73
C SER A 696 0.75 23.81 -2.17
N ALA A 697 0.57 22.81 -3.04
CA ALA A 697 0.71 22.96 -4.47
C ALA A 697 -0.11 21.89 -5.23
N VAL A 698 -0.44 22.20 -6.47
CA VAL A 698 -0.97 21.24 -7.45
C VAL A 698 0.09 21.03 -8.51
N ASP A 699 0.44 19.77 -8.74
CA ASP A 699 1.45 19.38 -9.72
C ASP A 699 0.83 19.24 -11.11
N ILE A 700 1.57 19.70 -12.12
CA ILE A 700 1.27 19.60 -13.54
C ILE A 700 2.48 18.98 -14.23
N ASP A 701 2.34 17.78 -14.77
CA ASP A 701 3.47 17.02 -15.30
C ASP A 701 3.11 16.24 -16.56
N HIS A 702 4.11 15.75 -17.28
CA HIS A 702 3.98 14.85 -18.41
C HIS A 702 4.15 13.38 -18.01
N VAL A 703 4.61 13.10 -16.79
CA VAL A 703 4.71 11.75 -16.21
C VAL A 703 4.10 11.69 -14.82
N LEU A 704 3.64 10.52 -14.39
CA LEU A 704 3.23 10.31 -13.01
C LEU A 704 4.45 10.10 -12.11
N ARG A 705 4.71 11.01 -11.18
CA ARG A 705 5.74 10.86 -10.13
C ARG A 705 5.33 11.65 -8.90
N LYS A 706 6.02 11.41 -7.79
CA LYS A 706 5.68 12.04 -6.51
C LYS A 706 5.90 13.55 -6.54
N GLU A 707 7.05 13.98 -7.04
CA GLU A 707 7.45 15.39 -7.09
C GLU A 707 7.85 15.71 -8.54
N PRO A 708 7.36 16.83 -9.13
CA PRO A 708 7.61 17.16 -10.54
C PRO A 708 9.08 17.41 -10.88
N ASN A 709 9.94 17.70 -9.90
CA ASN A 709 11.36 17.89 -10.12
C ASN A 709 12.17 16.58 -10.02
N MET A 710 11.53 15.45 -9.66
CA MET A 710 12.24 14.20 -9.41
C MET A 710 12.76 13.62 -10.74
N PRO A 711 14.08 13.44 -10.92
CA PRO A 711 14.66 13.05 -12.22
C PRO A 711 14.39 11.59 -12.58
N CYS A 712 13.86 10.79 -11.65
CA CYS A 712 13.52 9.38 -11.81
C CYS A 712 14.67 8.47 -12.30
N LEU A 713 15.91 8.81 -11.91
CA LEU A 713 17.09 8.01 -12.19
C LEU A 713 17.14 6.75 -11.32
N THR A 714 17.25 5.59 -11.95
CA THR A 714 17.32 4.27 -11.31
C THR A 714 18.31 3.38 -12.06
N PRO A 715 18.68 2.21 -11.54
CA PRO A 715 19.60 1.30 -12.23
C PRO A 715 19.09 0.80 -13.59
N SER A 716 17.78 0.87 -13.84
CA SER A 716 17.13 0.48 -15.10
C SER A 716 16.70 1.68 -15.96
N ASN A 717 16.79 2.90 -15.42
CA ASN A 717 16.48 4.14 -16.13
C ASN A 717 17.58 5.19 -15.88
N GLU A 718 18.48 5.32 -16.85
CA GLU A 718 19.59 6.28 -16.83
C GLU A 718 19.21 7.65 -17.41
N GLU A 719 18.09 7.71 -18.15
CA GLU A 719 17.60 8.94 -18.76
C GLU A 719 16.88 9.81 -17.73
N ARG A 720 17.37 11.05 -17.57
CA ARG A 720 16.71 12.05 -16.73
C ARG A 720 15.41 12.48 -17.38
N ILE A 721 14.32 12.37 -16.63
CA ILE A 721 13.03 12.93 -17.03
C ILE A 721 13.07 14.44 -16.77
N SER A 722 12.61 15.25 -17.73
CA SER A 722 12.48 16.70 -17.59
C SER A 722 11.55 17.06 -16.43
N GLU A 723 11.66 18.27 -15.91
CA GLU A 723 10.88 18.69 -14.75
C GLU A 723 9.48 19.13 -15.16
N GLY A 724 8.48 18.79 -14.35
CA GLY A 724 7.13 19.36 -14.43
C GLY A 724 7.03 20.65 -13.63
N ILE A 725 5.80 21.12 -13.41
CA ILE A 725 5.50 22.36 -12.70
C ILE A 725 4.71 22.01 -11.44
N SER A 726 4.95 22.75 -10.35
CA SER A 726 4.13 22.70 -9.14
C SER A 726 3.61 24.11 -8.87
N CYS A 727 2.29 24.27 -8.90
CA CYS A 727 1.61 25.57 -8.84
C CYS A 727 0.90 25.71 -7.49
N ASN A 728 1.18 26.77 -6.74
CA ASN A 728 0.29 27.15 -5.63
C ASN A 728 -1.01 27.80 -6.16
N LEU A 729 -1.92 28.18 -5.26
CA LEU A 729 -3.17 28.85 -5.65
C LEU A 729 -2.91 30.15 -6.45
N GLN A 730 -1.99 31.00 -6.01
CA GLN A 730 -1.69 32.28 -6.65
C GLN A 730 -1.06 32.08 -8.02
N ASP A 731 -0.21 31.08 -8.19
CA ASP A 731 0.35 30.72 -9.50
C ASP A 731 -0.74 30.27 -10.46
N THR A 732 -1.70 29.49 -9.97
CA THR A 732 -2.83 28.98 -10.75
C THR A 732 -3.76 30.12 -11.17
N ILE A 733 -4.08 31.05 -10.26
CA ILE A 733 -4.90 32.23 -10.56
C ILE A 733 -4.20 33.10 -11.60
N ARG A 734 -2.91 33.43 -11.42
CA ARG A 734 -2.16 34.25 -12.38
C ARG A 734 -2.10 33.63 -13.77
N ALA A 735 -1.96 32.30 -13.85
CA ALA A 735 -1.95 31.60 -15.13
C ALA A 735 -3.31 31.67 -15.83
N LEU A 736 -4.42 31.55 -15.09
CA LEU A 736 -5.77 31.65 -15.64
C LEU A 736 -6.11 33.08 -16.05
N GLU A 737 -5.75 34.08 -15.24
CA GLU A 737 -5.95 35.50 -15.55
C GLU A 737 -5.20 35.95 -16.81
N ALA A 738 -4.02 35.37 -17.06
CA ALA A 738 -3.23 35.65 -18.25
C ALA A 738 -3.83 35.06 -19.54
N ASP A 739 -4.61 33.98 -19.43
CA ASP A 739 -5.25 33.28 -20.55
C ASP A 739 -6.70 33.76 -20.78
N SER A 740 -7.35 34.31 -19.74
CA SER A 740 -8.73 34.78 -19.81
C SER A 740 -8.83 36.21 -20.34
N GLU A 741 -9.26 36.38 -21.60
CA GLU A 741 -9.93 37.62 -22.02
C GLU A 741 -11.27 37.71 -21.27
N PHE A 742 -11.33 38.50 -20.19
CA PHE A 742 -12.55 38.92 -19.46
C PHE A 742 -13.59 37.81 -19.19
N GLN A 743 -13.30 36.89 -18.26
CA GLN A 743 -14.31 35.98 -17.70
C GLN A 743 -14.55 36.26 -16.21
N GLU A 744 -15.83 36.31 -15.80
CA GLU A 744 -16.23 36.50 -14.39
C GLU A 744 -15.87 35.29 -13.51
N CYS A 745 -15.83 34.08 -14.11
CA CYS A 745 -15.42 32.85 -13.45
C CYS A 745 -14.16 32.28 -14.10
N LEU A 746 -13.08 32.12 -13.33
CA LEU A 746 -11.81 31.56 -13.81
C LEU A 746 -11.89 30.07 -14.22
N LEU A 747 -12.97 29.37 -13.86
CA LEU A 747 -13.24 28.02 -14.37
C LEU A 747 -13.94 28.04 -15.74
N GLY A 748 -14.35 29.20 -16.25
CA GLY A 748 -15.16 29.36 -17.45
C GLY A 748 -16.66 29.34 -17.17
N ASP A 749 -17.45 29.38 -18.24
CA ASP A 749 -18.91 29.41 -18.13
C ASP A 749 -19.49 28.04 -17.75
N PRO A 750 -20.51 28.00 -16.87
CA PRO A 750 -21.20 26.76 -16.56
C PRO A 750 -21.99 26.25 -17.78
N ALA A 751 -21.88 24.96 -18.06
CA ALA A 751 -22.63 24.29 -19.11
C ALA A 751 -24.14 24.36 -18.81
N LYS A 752 -24.94 24.79 -19.80
CA LYS A 752 -26.41 24.88 -19.70
C LYS A 752 -27.09 23.54 -19.33
N SER A 753 -26.47 22.42 -19.64
CA SER A 753 -26.95 21.07 -19.31
C SER A 753 -26.61 20.61 -17.88
N ALA A 754 -25.87 21.40 -17.11
CA ALA A 754 -25.43 21.07 -15.75
C ALA A 754 -26.35 21.63 -14.66
N GLU A 755 -27.44 22.32 -15.00
CA GLU A 755 -28.51 22.65 -14.05
C GLU A 755 -29.16 21.36 -13.56
N THR A 756 -28.67 20.87 -12.43
CA THR A 756 -29.30 19.79 -11.70
C THR A 756 -30.30 20.43 -10.76
N ASN A 757 -31.59 20.24 -11.00
CA ASN A 757 -32.62 20.50 -9.99
C ASN A 757 -32.37 19.54 -8.83
N VAL A 758 -31.59 19.99 -7.85
CA VAL A 758 -31.41 19.26 -6.61
C VAL A 758 -32.65 19.55 -5.77
N ASP A 759 -33.40 18.51 -5.42
CA ASP A 759 -34.53 18.64 -4.50
C ASP A 759 -34.02 19.24 -3.18
N GLU A 760 -34.47 20.45 -2.84
CA GLU A 760 -34.07 21.16 -1.62
C GLU A 760 -34.31 20.30 -0.37
N LYS A 761 -35.33 19.44 -0.39
CA LYS A 761 -35.59 18.49 0.69
C LYS A 761 -34.49 17.45 0.84
N VAL A 762 -33.92 16.98 -0.27
CA VAL A 762 -32.77 16.07 -0.25
C VAL A 762 -31.53 16.79 0.30
N VAL A 763 -31.33 18.06 -0.03
CA VAL A 763 -30.24 18.86 0.53
C VAL A 763 -30.42 19.04 2.03
N GLU A 764 -31.62 19.44 2.48
CA GLU A 764 -31.94 19.60 3.89
C GLU A 764 -31.75 18.31 4.69
N ASP A 765 -32.23 17.18 4.16
CA ASP A 765 -32.11 15.88 4.80
C ASP A 765 -30.62 15.48 4.93
N LEU A 766 -29.79 15.76 3.92
CA LEU A 766 -28.34 15.50 3.95
C LEU A 766 -27.56 16.44 4.89
N VAL A 767 -28.02 17.69 5.04
CA VAL A 767 -27.44 18.64 5.99
C VAL A 767 -27.78 18.22 7.43
N LYS A 768 -29.02 17.79 7.67
CA LYS A 768 -29.53 17.36 8.99
C LYS A 768 -29.03 15.96 9.42
N SER A 769 -28.76 15.05 8.48
CA SER A 769 -28.20 13.71 8.73
C SER A 769 -26.71 13.72 9.02
#